data_AF-A0A7I7L3V4-F1
#
_entry.id   AF-A0A7I7L3V4-F1
#
_cell.length_a   1.000
_cell.length_b   1.000
_cell.length_c   1.000
_cell.angle_alpha   90.00
_cell.angle_beta   90.00
_cell.angle_gamma   90.00
#
_symmetry.space_group_name_H-M   'P 1'
#
loop_
_entity.id
_entity.type
_entity.pdbx_description
1 polymer ?
#
loop_
_entity_poly.entity_id
_entity_poly.type
_entity_poly.pdbx_seq_one_letter_code
_entity_poly.pdbx_strand_id
1 'polypeptide(L)'
;MVDLMDPTSLAARLQQYLVESLGVAAPLLGAQWASSNPAYHGVDATGDSTPPMSLTFSSAWNAPFTGMLSYSASGTDAQFTLDGLVITGSVAVLSQHPHAHLRLRDIFARRFGNDGSGHSVRPVPMTAVIRMSSPPSPLPAAVSLVNAGESLPAGTVTFHDANGLLIDPLFVASAWTDILDNFEVLGPNGFVKSQLNKTAGYVDSIAALDSSNTRYIHIVNPHGGSWTDPGSGHGLTVTTSGTPTRVSGYLPAAFPDSATLGAEDTSSTQPLRWGPATFGKLGKTPFSVPALLAGASLTRDFLRVIAVDLDHFLLGNRTTQDVDGVLYADAGTASEPAPLVREGSTVRFCTDGVAVLGEAHTLLSHAPTGGTSFLGYLVSPAISDSFSIPSDTSANSRWGKASATEITPSSVAPQAWDPAGAKLIRPGQTTTDGKPSITAAWNSASGTDIVVTFAAGAVPAGAFLRIYNRIFYTGPSLDQSATLFRGDGGSIVAGAASQPVQVLLKDPLNLAKSGQIGGATLHFDLHVVPNAGSPPRERIFGGYSVPVGAFGATSFTPPTATNNFSIVPVNRRGICTAAMLGLHPSSDFSPSVVVADSVAAQLVELIRQLLQFNTQANAPREALRIPTMARTESIAAIGTSSGNAGQWETVLSGGFLMPESHVEKYRQGNPGGVAGPETSVSGIFAGDQLGYDLALAANRRANDLLNRLEDYDNAIFNAPPAPASPSTISGAVLQTVSAYVETPEFGLLPESDLAGLPATVADLKSYIQNKINLPSSVSMPDLFNGNPANGDRIVAEIKREFYAARYGRRDWQWSLEFAISHARDLIYMETQCLTQNDDNEAYSFDLVDTLVHQLKSQPSLRFILVCNKKLSFDPTYNAWAQYFYGKRSDAWKQIAAAAPGRVVAVHPIGFPGRPLNIRTTVAIVDDVWCSVGTGVPRKRGFGFDGAIDVALHDAQIVDGRGSAIQQFRRTLMANILGTQAPPSGGSPNADWVRLLQPRSAFAAFSELVQQGGRGLVEPQIWPGPDSSLIQAQSAELADPDGRNLLNLLPDLLTALTLGPLEGPPS
;
A
#
# COMPACT_ATOMS: atom_id res chain seq x y z
N MET A 1 -30.31 -20.37 -11.89
CA MET A 1 -31.64 -20.07 -12.45
C MET A 1 -32.54 -19.72 -11.27
N VAL A 2 -32.89 -18.45 -11.11
CA VAL A 2 -33.83 -17.99 -10.07
C VAL A 2 -35.15 -17.74 -10.79
N ASP A 3 -36.08 -18.68 -10.69
CA ASP A 3 -37.46 -18.40 -11.08
C ASP A 3 -38.03 -17.37 -10.11
N LEU A 4 -38.57 -16.29 -10.66
CA LEU A 4 -39.33 -15.27 -9.93
C LEU A 4 -40.60 -15.92 -9.38
N MET A 5 -40.56 -16.36 -8.11
CA MET A 5 -41.74 -16.82 -7.37
C MET A 5 -42.65 -15.65 -7.01
N ASP A 6 -43.98 -15.85 -7.13
CA ASP A 6 -44.97 -14.87 -6.71
C ASP A 6 -45.01 -14.76 -5.16
N PRO A 7 -45.24 -13.57 -4.59
CA PRO A 7 -45.25 -13.32 -3.14
C PRO A 7 -46.12 -14.26 -2.31
N THR A 8 -47.24 -14.73 -2.86
CA THR A 8 -48.19 -15.63 -2.22
C THR A 8 -47.61 -17.05 -2.08
N SER A 9 -46.94 -17.52 -3.13
CA SER A 9 -46.21 -18.79 -3.14
C SER A 9 -44.98 -18.78 -2.21
N LEU A 10 -44.31 -17.63 -2.08
CA LEU A 10 -43.21 -17.43 -1.14
C LEU A 10 -43.72 -17.43 0.31
N ALA A 11 -44.84 -16.76 0.60
CA ALA A 11 -45.46 -16.76 1.93
C ALA A 11 -45.94 -18.16 2.36
N ALA A 12 -46.56 -18.91 1.44
CA ALA A 12 -46.96 -20.30 1.69
C ALA A 12 -45.74 -21.21 1.93
N ARG A 13 -44.65 -21.04 1.16
CA ARG A 13 -43.39 -21.77 1.39
C ARG A 13 -42.69 -21.38 2.69
N LEU A 14 -42.68 -20.10 3.07
CA LEU A 14 -42.16 -19.65 4.37
C LEU A 14 -42.99 -20.21 5.53
N GLN A 15 -44.31 -20.34 5.38
CA GLN A 15 -45.16 -20.97 6.40
C GLN A 15 -44.96 -22.49 6.49
N GLN A 16 -44.69 -23.16 5.38
CA GLN A 16 -44.55 -24.62 5.33
C GLN A 16 -43.12 -25.10 5.66
N TYR A 17 -42.10 -24.36 5.23
CA TYR A 17 -40.69 -24.75 5.31
C TYR A 17 -39.84 -23.79 6.17
N LEU A 18 -40.44 -22.75 6.76
CA LEU A 18 -39.76 -21.79 7.65
C LEU A 18 -38.44 -21.28 7.04
N VAL A 19 -37.33 -21.44 7.76
CA VAL A 19 -36.00 -20.99 7.32
C VAL A 19 -35.45 -21.86 6.18
N GLU A 20 -35.88 -23.12 6.05
CA GLU A 20 -35.49 -24.02 4.96
C GLU A 20 -35.96 -23.50 3.58
N SER A 21 -36.97 -22.61 3.54
CA SER A 21 -37.40 -21.97 2.30
C SER A 21 -36.30 -21.09 1.67
N LEU A 22 -35.27 -20.71 2.43
CA LEU A 22 -34.10 -19.97 1.95
C LEU A 22 -33.08 -20.89 1.22
N GLY A 23 -33.33 -22.20 1.18
CA GLY A 23 -32.48 -23.18 0.50
C GLY A 23 -31.06 -23.19 1.04
N VAL A 24 -30.07 -23.23 0.13
CA VAL A 24 -28.64 -23.27 0.49
C VAL A 24 -28.16 -22.04 1.28
N ALA A 25 -28.93 -20.95 1.28
CA ALA A 25 -28.60 -19.74 2.05
C ALA A 25 -29.10 -19.80 3.50
N ALA A 26 -29.89 -20.82 3.88
CA ALA A 26 -30.33 -21.05 5.25
C ALA A 26 -29.17 -21.57 6.12
N PRO A 27 -28.97 -21.05 7.36
CA PRO A 27 -27.98 -21.57 8.29
C PRO A 27 -28.51 -22.82 9.02
N LEU A 28 -28.88 -23.88 8.28
CA LEU A 28 -29.40 -25.13 8.84
C LEU A 28 -28.27 -25.99 9.41
N LEU A 29 -28.52 -26.59 10.58
CA LEU A 29 -27.53 -27.25 11.42
C LEU A 29 -27.96 -28.69 11.77
N GLY A 30 -27.07 -29.66 11.62
CA GLY A 30 -27.35 -31.07 11.92
C GLY A 30 -27.22 -31.37 13.41
N ALA A 31 -28.29 -31.88 14.03
CA ALA A 31 -28.35 -32.22 15.46
C ALA A 31 -27.71 -33.57 15.83
N GLN A 32 -27.75 -34.54 14.90
CA GLN A 32 -27.13 -35.85 15.05
C GLN A 32 -26.07 -36.03 13.97
N TRP A 33 -24.81 -36.17 14.35
CA TRP A 33 -23.68 -36.35 13.43
C TRP A 33 -23.41 -37.83 13.14
N ALA A 34 -23.78 -38.76 14.01
CA ALA A 34 -23.63 -40.19 13.75
C ALA A 34 -24.58 -41.03 14.61
N SER A 35 -24.63 -42.34 14.37
CA SER A 35 -25.35 -43.29 15.23
C SER A 35 -24.60 -43.66 16.51
N SER A 36 -23.33 -43.26 16.63
CA SER A 36 -22.47 -43.46 17.79
C SER A 36 -21.49 -42.28 17.93
N ASN A 37 -20.84 -42.15 19.08
CA ASN A 37 -19.86 -41.09 19.27
C ASN A 37 -18.59 -41.35 18.43
N PRO A 38 -18.10 -40.36 17.67
CA PRO A 38 -16.82 -40.45 16.98
C PRO A 38 -15.65 -40.50 17.97
N ALA A 39 -14.50 -40.98 17.49
CA ALA A 39 -13.26 -40.87 18.25
C ALA A 39 -12.73 -39.43 18.16
N TYR A 40 -12.52 -38.78 19.30
CA TYR A 40 -11.90 -37.46 19.38
C TYR A 40 -10.39 -37.58 19.55
N HIS A 41 -9.65 -36.86 18.70
CA HIS A 41 -8.20 -36.68 18.81
C HIS A 41 -7.93 -35.29 19.40
N GLY A 42 -7.47 -35.28 20.66
CA GLY A 42 -7.25 -34.06 21.44
C GLY A 42 -6.16 -33.13 20.89
N VAL A 43 -5.90 -32.05 21.62
CA VAL A 43 -4.90 -31.04 21.23
C VAL A 43 -3.47 -31.60 21.18
N ASP A 44 -3.15 -32.58 22.01
CA ASP A 44 -1.82 -33.20 22.09
C ASP A 44 -1.64 -34.39 21.15
N ALA A 45 -2.62 -34.68 20.29
CA ALA A 45 -2.52 -35.79 19.34
C ALA A 45 -1.43 -35.51 18.30
N THR A 46 -0.55 -36.49 18.08
CA THR A 46 0.58 -36.39 17.15
C THR A 46 0.44 -37.43 16.03
N GLY A 47 0.59 -37.01 14.76
CA GLY A 47 0.70 -37.90 13.59
C GLY A 47 -0.19 -37.54 12.41
N ASP A 48 0.24 -37.85 11.18
CA ASP A 48 -0.44 -37.49 9.92
C ASP A 48 -1.83 -38.16 9.75
N SER A 49 -2.02 -39.36 10.31
CA SER A 49 -3.28 -40.11 10.23
C SER A 49 -4.32 -39.71 11.28
N THR A 50 -3.88 -39.03 12.35
CA THR A 50 -4.70 -38.59 13.49
C THR A 50 -4.33 -37.17 13.88
N PRO A 51 -4.67 -36.17 13.04
CA PRO A 51 -4.35 -34.77 13.31
C PRO A 51 -4.99 -34.29 14.62
N PRO A 52 -4.33 -33.38 15.36
CA PRO A 52 -4.90 -32.78 16.55
C PRO A 52 -6.18 -32.01 16.23
N MET A 53 -7.09 -31.93 17.21
CA MET A 53 -8.41 -31.31 17.07
C MET A 53 -9.22 -31.87 15.89
N SER A 54 -9.37 -33.19 15.85
CA SER A 54 -10.13 -33.87 14.81
C SER A 54 -11.08 -34.94 15.36
N LEU A 55 -12.07 -35.30 14.56
CA LEU A 55 -13.00 -36.40 14.84
C LEU A 55 -12.84 -37.50 13.79
N THR A 56 -12.68 -38.75 14.20
CA THR A 56 -12.68 -39.88 13.26
C THR A 56 -14.03 -40.59 13.29
N PHE A 57 -14.65 -40.69 12.12
CA PHE A 57 -15.86 -41.47 11.87
C PHE A 57 -15.49 -42.74 11.12
N SER A 58 -15.78 -43.90 11.71
CA SER A 58 -15.48 -45.23 11.14
C SER A 58 -16.48 -45.68 10.07
N SER A 59 -17.62 -45.01 9.96
CA SER A 59 -18.68 -45.23 8.98
C SER A 59 -19.19 -43.88 8.46
N ALA A 60 -20.10 -43.93 7.47
CA ALA A 60 -20.76 -42.73 6.99
C ALA A 60 -21.45 -41.99 8.15
N TRP A 61 -21.35 -40.67 8.14
CA TRP A 61 -21.81 -39.77 9.21
C TRP A 61 -22.68 -38.67 8.60
N ASN A 62 -23.36 -37.88 9.40
CA ASN A 62 -24.34 -36.90 8.93
C ASN A 62 -23.73 -35.49 8.85
N ALA A 63 -24.15 -34.73 7.85
CA ALA A 63 -23.65 -33.39 7.60
C ALA A 63 -23.94 -32.44 8.77
N PRO A 64 -22.92 -31.74 9.29
CA PRO A 64 -23.09 -30.85 10.43
C PRO A 64 -23.85 -29.57 10.06
N PHE A 65 -23.91 -29.21 8.78
CA PHE A 65 -24.65 -28.07 8.26
C PHE A 65 -24.96 -28.26 6.77
N THR A 66 -25.92 -27.48 6.25
CA THR A 66 -26.20 -27.43 4.82
C THR A 66 -25.09 -26.71 4.06
N GLY A 67 -24.61 -27.29 2.96
CA GLY A 67 -23.51 -26.72 2.20
C GLY A 67 -23.22 -27.40 0.86
N MET A 68 -22.11 -26.99 0.26
CA MET A 68 -21.58 -27.48 -1.00
C MET A 68 -20.41 -28.43 -0.76
N LEU A 69 -20.52 -29.67 -1.25
CA LEU A 69 -19.53 -30.73 -1.11
C LEU A 69 -18.70 -30.86 -2.40
N SER A 70 -17.38 -30.73 -2.26
CA SER A 70 -16.40 -30.93 -3.34
C SER A 70 -15.35 -31.95 -2.93
N TYR A 71 -14.85 -32.74 -3.89
CA TYR A 71 -13.80 -33.72 -3.68
C TYR A 71 -12.48 -33.29 -4.33
N SER A 72 -11.36 -33.62 -3.69
CA SER A 72 -10.01 -33.40 -4.22
C SER A 72 -9.13 -34.59 -3.89
N ALA A 73 -8.34 -35.05 -4.86
CA ALA A 73 -7.36 -36.12 -4.63
C ALA A 73 -6.04 -35.60 -4.03
N SER A 74 -5.79 -34.28 -4.11
CA SER A 74 -4.49 -33.68 -3.78
C SER A 74 -4.49 -32.84 -2.51
N GLY A 75 -5.68 -32.51 -1.99
CA GLY A 75 -5.85 -31.76 -0.74
C GLY A 75 -6.65 -30.48 -0.96
N THR A 76 -6.42 -29.50 -0.10
CA THR A 76 -7.04 -28.17 -0.16
C THR A 76 -5.97 -27.10 -0.30
N ASP A 77 -6.29 -25.98 -0.97
CA ASP A 77 -5.45 -24.78 -0.98
C ASP A 77 -5.90 -23.75 0.07
N ALA A 78 -6.92 -24.08 0.88
CA ALA A 78 -7.69 -23.12 1.67
C ALA A 78 -7.80 -23.45 3.15
N GLN A 79 -7.62 -24.71 3.52
CA GLN A 79 -7.73 -25.14 4.90
C GLN A 79 -6.36 -25.55 5.41
N PHE A 80 -6.08 -25.16 6.64
CA PHE A 80 -4.78 -25.31 7.26
C PHE A 80 -4.84 -26.24 8.47
N THR A 81 -3.79 -27.03 8.64
CA THR A 81 -3.49 -27.72 9.89
C THR A 81 -3.12 -26.72 10.98
N LEU A 82 -3.02 -27.23 12.21
CA LEU A 82 -2.78 -26.41 13.39
C LEU A 82 -1.40 -25.73 13.39
N ASP A 83 -0.40 -26.38 12.80
CA ASP A 83 0.92 -25.81 12.52
C ASP A 83 0.92 -24.80 11.35
N GLY A 84 -0.22 -24.59 10.71
CA GLY A 84 -0.39 -23.66 9.60
C GLY A 84 0.00 -24.24 8.24
N LEU A 85 0.21 -25.53 8.07
CA LEU A 85 0.43 -26.12 6.73
C LEU A 85 -0.90 -26.35 6.00
N VAL A 86 -0.88 -26.42 4.67
CA VAL A 86 -2.09 -26.78 3.91
C VAL A 86 -2.43 -28.27 4.07
N ILE A 87 -3.71 -28.60 4.08
CA ILE A 87 -4.14 -30.00 4.11
C ILE A 87 -3.86 -30.67 2.76
N THR A 88 -3.04 -31.73 2.76
CA THR A 88 -2.70 -32.53 1.57
C THR A 88 -3.43 -33.88 1.55
N GLY A 89 -3.42 -34.55 0.39
CA GLY A 89 -3.99 -35.88 0.21
C GLY A 89 -5.47 -35.88 -0.16
N SER A 90 -6.11 -37.05 -0.13
CA SER A 90 -7.50 -37.17 -0.58
C SER A 90 -8.49 -36.61 0.44
N VAL A 91 -9.28 -35.62 0.02
CA VAL A 91 -10.20 -34.90 0.88
C VAL A 91 -11.57 -34.69 0.22
N ALA A 92 -12.59 -34.58 1.06
CA ALA A 92 -13.86 -33.96 0.71
C ALA A 92 -14.06 -32.71 1.57
N VAL A 93 -14.47 -31.60 0.96
CA VAL A 93 -14.67 -30.31 1.62
C VAL A 93 -16.15 -29.95 1.53
N LEU A 94 -16.81 -29.87 2.67
CA LEU A 94 -18.17 -29.33 2.79
C LEU A 94 -18.08 -27.86 3.21
N SER A 95 -18.54 -26.94 2.36
CA SER A 95 -18.49 -25.50 2.60
C SER A 95 -19.88 -24.89 2.68
N GLN A 96 -20.13 -24.05 3.69
CA GLN A 96 -21.39 -23.30 3.76
C GLN A 96 -21.50 -22.30 2.61
N HIS A 97 -22.73 -21.93 2.25
CA HIS A 97 -22.95 -20.79 1.36
C HIS A 97 -22.56 -19.49 2.07
N PRO A 98 -21.95 -18.49 1.38
CA PRO A 98 -21.53 -17.24 2.01
C PRO A 98 -22.64 -16.52 2.80
N HIS A 99 -23.87 -16.47 2.27
CA HIS A 99 -25.01 -15.89 2.99
C HIS A 99 -25.46 -16.71 4.22
N ALA A 100 -25.33 -18.03 4.20
CA ALA A 100 -25.63 -18.86 5.37
C ALA A 100 -24.61 -18.59 6.48
N HIS A 101 -23.33 -18.54 6.12
CA HIS A 101 -22.24 -18.23 7.04
C HIS A 101 -22.37 -16.82 7.65
N LEU A 102 -22.73 -15.80 6.87
CA LEU A 102 -22.97 -14.45 7.39
C LEU A 102 -24.08 -14.44 8.45
N ARG A 103 -25.19 -15.14 8.21
CA ARG A 103 -26.29 -15.27 9.19
C ARG A 103 -25.86 -16.02 10.45
N LEU A 104 -25.09 -17.09 10.27
CA LEU A 104 -24.52 -17.84 11.39
C LEU A 104 -23.57 -16.98 12.23
N ARG A 105 -22.75 -16.13 11.58
CA ARG A 105 -21.87 -15.18 12.27
C ARG A 105 -22.67 -14.18 13.11
N ASP A 106 -23.79 -13.67 12.58
CA ASP A 106 -24.69 -12.78 13.33
C ASP A 106 -25.30 -13.51 14.54
N ILE A 107 -25.67 -14.79 14.39
CA ILE A 107 -26.15 -15.63 15.50
C ILE A 107 -25.04 -15.79 16.55
N PHE A 108 -23.81 -16.11 16.15
CA PHE A 108 -22.66 -16.22 17.07
C PHE A 108 -22.41 -14.91 17.82
N ALA A 109 -22.40 -13.78 17.13
CA ALA A 109 -22.23 -12.47 17.75
C ALA A 109 -23.31 -12.18 18.80
N ARG A 110 -24.57 -12.50 18.49
CA ARG A 110 -25.73 -12.25 19.38
C ARG A 110 -25.94 -13.29 20.46
N ARG A 111 -25.25 -14.43 20.40
CA ARG A 111 -25.41 -15.52 21.37
C ARG A 111 -24.18 -15.69 22.25
N PHE A 112 -23.01 -15.62 21.64
CA PHE A 112 -21.72 -15.87 22.28
C PHE A 112 -20.85 -14.61 22.39
N GLY A 113 -21.35 -13.43 21.99
CA GLY A 113 -20.71 -12.13 22.18
C GLY A 113 -21.51 -11.24 23.13
N ASN A 114 -20.84 -10.56 24.06
CA ASN A 114 -21.49 -9.68 25.07
C ASN A 114 -21.11 -8.20 24.90
N ASP A 115 -20.55 -7.80 23.76
CA ASP A 115 -20.04 -6.45 23.52
C ASP A 115 -20.97 -5.57 22.66
N GLY A 116 -22.08 -6.13 22.16
CA GLY A 116 -23.05 -5.42 21.32
C GLY A 116 -22.53 -5.02 19.94
N SER A 117 -21.34 -5.49 19.54
CA SER A 117 -20.65 -5.07 18.32
C SER A 117 -21.26 -5.62 17.03
N GLY A 118 -22.07 -6.68 17.12
CA GLY A 118 -22.56 -7.42 15.96
C GLY A 118 -21.50 -8.32 15.30
N HIS A 119 -20.33 -8.48 15.91
CA HIS A 119 -19.28 -9.38 15.45
C HIS A 119 -19.00 -10.50 16.46
N SER A 120 -18.57 -11.66 15.96
CA SER A 120 -18.20 -12.79 16.82
C SER A 120 -16.72 -12.70 17.22
N VAL A 121 -16.44 -12.72 18.53
CA VAL A 121 -15.09 -12.87 19.10
C VAL A 121 -14.59 -14.32 19.10
N ARG A 122 -15.46 -15.27 18.79
CA ARG A 122 -15.16 -16.70 18.63
C ARG A 122 -15.15 -17.08 17.14
N PRO A 123 -14.28 -18.01 16.72
CA PRO A 123 -14.26 -18.46 15.34
C PRO A 123 -15.57 -19.14 14.96
N VAL A 124 -16.10 -18.78 13.80
CA VAL A 124 -17.36 -19.33 13.27
C VAL A 124 -17.01 -20.38 12.21
N PRO A 125 -17.52 -21.62 12.32
CA PRO A 125 -17.23 -22.65 11.32
C PRO A 125 -17.82 -22.26 9.96
N MET A 126 -17.01 -22.43 8.91
CA MET A 126 -17.38 -22.21 7.51
C MET A 126 -17.28 -23.51 6.70
N THR A 127 -16.25 -24.31 6.96
CA THR A 127 -15.98 -25.55 6.22
C THR A 127 -15.67 -26.73 7.14
N ALA A 128 -16.10 -27.92 6.73
CA ALA A 128 -15.65 -29.19 7.30
C ALA A 128 -14.83 -29.94 6.25
N VAL A 129 -13.63 -30.38 6.62
CA VAL A 129 -12.71 -31.14 5.74
C VAL A 129 -12.67 -32.57 6.22
N ILE A 130 -12.98 -33.51 5.33
CA ILE A 130 -12.97 -34.95 5.56
C ILE A 130 -11.74 -35.50 4.87
N ARG A 131 -10.75 -35.94 5.63
CA ARG A 131 -9.59 -36.68 5.13
C ARG A 131 -9.98 -38.13 4.91
N MET A 132 -9.79 -38.61 3.69
CA MET A 132 -10.24 -39.91 3.23
C MET A 132 -9.05 -40.76 2.82
N SER A 133 -9.16 -42.09 2.96
CA SER A 133 -8.17 -43.02 2.43
C SER A 133 -8.10 -43.02 0.90
N SER A 134 -9.24 -42.79 0.24
CA SER A 134 -9.36 -42.70 -1.22
C SER A 134 -10.58 -41.87 -1.61
N PRO A 135 -10.51 -40.99 -2.61
CA PRO A 135 -11.66 -40.22 -3.08
C PRO A 135 -12.55 -41.09 -4.00
N PRO A 136 -13.78 -40.65 -4.30
CA PRO A 136 -14.61 -41.33 -5.30
C PRO A 136 -13.89 -41.41 -6.66
N SER A 137 -14.05 -42.54 -7.36
CA SER A 137 -13.49 -42.77 -8.69
C SER A 137 -14.60 -43.13 -9.67
N PRO A 138 -14.86 -42.32 -10.72
CA PRO A 138 -14.17 -41.06 -11.05
C PRO A 138 -14.49 -39.94 -10.05
N LEU A 139 -13.59 -38.94 -9.95
CA LEU A 139 -13.87 -37.73 -9.17
C LEU A 139 -15.13 -37.03 -9.71
N PRO A 140 -16.09 -36.66 -8.85
CA PRO A 140 -17.27 -35.93 -9.30
C PRO A 140 -16.87 -34.59 -9.91
N ALA A 141 -17.32 -34.32 -11.14
CA ALA A 141 -17.02 -33.07 -11.84
C ALA A 141 -17.80 -31.87 -11.31
N ALA A 142 -18.89 -32.10 -10.57
CA ALA A 142 -19.78 -31.06 -10.06
C ALA A 142 -19.79 -31.03 -8.52
N VAL A 143 -19.87 -29.81 -7.97
CA VAL A 143 -20.10 -29.60 -6.54
C VAL A 143 -21.54 -30.00 -6.21
N SER A 144 -21.71 -30.79 -5.16
CA SER A 144 -23.03 -31.31 -4.77
C SER A 144 -23.59 -30.55 -3.58
N LEU A 145 -24.88 -30.22 -3.63
CA LEU A 145 -25.59 -29.69 -2.45
C LEU A 145 -25.81 -30.85 -1.47
N VAL A 146 -25.49 -30.62 -0.21
CA VAL A 146 -25.75 -31.54 0.90
C VAL A 146 -26.50 -30.77 1.99
N ASN A 147 -27.65 -31.27 2.41
CA ASN A 147 -28.42 -30.67 3.49
C ASN A 147 -27.91 -31.14 4.86
N ALA A 148 -28.10 -30.31 5.89
CA ALA A 148 -27.84 -30.70 7.28
C ALA A 148 -28.53 -32.02 7.61
N GLY A 149 -27.80 -32.96 8.22
CA GLY A 149 -28.32 -34.30 8.54
C GLY A 149 -28.18 -35.35 7.43
N GLU A 150 -27.83 -34.98 6.19
CA GLU A 150 -27.60 -35.94 5.11
C GLU A 150 -26.24 -36.65 5.23
N SER A 151 -26.15 -37.85 4.65
CA SER A 151 -24.97 -38.71 4.77
C SER A 151 -23.72 -38.16 4.05
N LEU A 152 -22.58 -38.23 4.73
CA LEU A 152 -21.24 -37.87 4.32
C LEU A 152 -20.31 -39.09 4.41
N PRO A 153 -19.23 -39.15 3.61
CA PRO A 153 -18.27 -40.24 3.65
C PRO A 153 -17.54 -40.32 5.00
N ALA A 154 -17.16 -41.54 5.39
CA ALA A 154 -16.30 -41.80 6.55
C ALA A 154 -14.92 -41.17 6.40
N GLY A 155 -14.25 -40.90 7.51
CA GLY A 155 -12.91 -40.31 7.52
C GLY A 155 -12.58 -39.54 8.79
N THR A 156 -11.45 -38.85 8.75
CA THR A 156 -11.04 -37.93 9.83
C THR A 156 -11.41 -36.50 9.46
N VAL A 157 -12.15 -35.84 10.36
CA VAL A 157 -12.84 -34.58 10.10
C VAL A 157 -12.24 -33.46 10.94
N THR A 158 -11.96 -32.33 10.29
CA THR A 158 -11.56 -31.06 10.92
C THR A 158 -12.50 -29.94 10.50
N PHE A 159 -12.72 -28.97 11.38
CA PHE A 159 -13.55 -27.79 11.09
C PHE A 159 -12.67 -26.55 10.94
N HIS A 160 -13.04 -25.64 10.05
CA HIS A 160 -12.27 -24.44 9.76
C HIS A 160 -13.17 -23.22 9.63
N ASP A 161 -12.61 -22.05 9.99
CA ASP A 161 -13.28 -20.76 9.80
C ASP A 161 -13.17 -20.24 8.36
N ALA A 162 -13.65 -19.02 8.12
CA ALA A 162 -13.60 -18.38 6.81
C ALA A 162 -12.18 -18.08 6.30
N ASN A 163 -11.20 -18.00 7.21
CA ASN A 163 -9.77 -17.83 6.87
C ASN A 163 -9.06 -19.19 6.72
N GLY A 164 -9.78 -20.31 6.84
CA GLY A 164 -9.21 -21.64 6.69
C GLY A 164 -8.55 -22.20 7.96
N LEU A 165 -8.60 -21.48 9.06
CA LEU A 165 -7.91 -21.83 10.29
C LEU A 165 -8.75 -22.83 11.12
N LEU A 166 -8.07 -23.83 11.67
CA LEU A 166 -8.69 -24.95 12.35
C LEU A 166 -9.42 -24.52 13.65
N ILE A 167 -10.62 -25.06 13.84
CA ILE A 167 -11.50 -24.85 15.00
C ILE A 167 -11.65 -26.18 15.74
N ASP A 168 -11.63 -26.16 17.07
CA ASP A 168 -11.90 -27.35 17.88
C ASP A 168 -13.30 -27.94 17.54
N PRO A 169 -13.37 -29.19 17.05
CA PRO A 169 -14.65 -29.83 16.71
C PRO A 169 -15.60 -29.96 17.90
N LEU A 170 -15.08 -30.07 19.13
CA LEU A 170 -15.93 -30.14 20.33
C LEU A 170 -16.55 -28.78 20.65
N PHE A 171 -15.86 -27.68 20.35
CA PHE A 171 -16.44 -26.33 20.41
C PHE A 171 -17.54 -26.15 19.36
N VAL A 172 -17.35 -26.65 18.14
CA VAL A 172 -18.39 -26.60 17.09
C VAL A 172 -19.65 -27.35 17.54
N ALA A 173 -19.48 -28.57 18.09
CA ALA A 173 -20.58 -29.35 18.63
C ALA A 173 -21.28 -28.61 19.80
N SER A 174 -20.50 -28.03 20.72
CA SER A 174 -20.98 -27.24 21.85
C SER A 174 -21.81 -26.02 21.42
N ALA A 175 -21.35 -25.28 20.40
CA ALA A 175 -22.08 -24.16 19.82
C ALA A 175 -23.39 -24.61 19.14
N TRP A 176 -23.36 -25.75 18.43
CA TRP A 176 -24.56 -26.31 17.79
C TRP A 176 -25.60 -26.74 18.82
N THR A 177 -25.16 -27.35 19.93
CA THR A 177 -26.04 -27.71 21.04
C THR A 177 -26.78 -26.49 21.57
N ASP A 178 -26.08 -25.40 21.90
CA ASP A 178 -26.72 -24.19 22.42
C ASP A 178 -27.64 -23.54 21.39
N ILE A 179 -27.21 -23.41 20.13
CA ILE A 179 -28.01 -22.80 19.07
C ILE A 179 -29.29 -23.62 18.82
N LEU A 180 -29.21 -24.95 18.72
CA LEU A 180 -30.36 -25.80 18.44
C LEU A 180 -31.33 -25.89 19.62
N ASP A 181 -30.85 -25.83 20.85
CA ASP A 181 -31.70 -25.79 22.05
C ASP A 181 -32.55 -24.50 22.12
N ASN A 182 -32.00 -23.40 21.59
CA ASN A 182 -32.64 -22.08 21.63
C ASN A 182 -33.37 -21.71 20.32
N PHE A 183 -32.95 -22.26 19.20
CA PHE A 183 -33.46 -21.98 17.86
C PHE A 183 -33.76 -23.28 17.11
N GLU A 184 -34.78 -24.01 17.56
CA GLU A 184 -35.22 -25.30 16.98
C GLU A 184 -35.44 -25.24 15.46
N VAL A 185 -35.87 -24.09 14.93
CA VAL A 185 -36.09 -23.84 13.49
C VAL A 185 -34.83 -23.95 12.63
N LEU A 186 -33.64 -23.93 13.24
CA LEU A 186 -32.37 -24.10 12.53
C LEU A 186 -31.96 -25.59 12.40
N GLY A 187 -32.68 -26.50 13.05
CA GLY A 187 -32.47 -27.95 12.88
C GLY A 187 -33.00 -28.47 11.54
N PRO A 188 -32.63 -29.70 11.15
CA PRO A 188 -33.20 -30.34 9.96
C PRO A 188 -34.69 -30.64 10.17
N ASN A 189 -35.44 -30.77 9.08
CA ASN A 189 -36.86 -31.12 9.12
C ASN A 189 -37.19 -32.28 10.08
N GLY A 190 -38.14 -32.05 10.99
CA GLY A 190 -38.54 -33.00 12.03
C GLY A 190 -37.68 -33.00 13.29
N PHE A 191 -36.66 -32.13 13.37
CA PHE A 191 -35.92 -31.89 14.60
C PHE A 191 -36.83 -31.26 15.66
N VAL A 192 -36.69 -31.74 16.90
CA VAL A 192 -37.26 -31.11 18.09
C VAL A 192 -36.21 -31.03 19.18
N LYS A 193 -36.12 -29.92 19.91
CA LYS A 193 -35.01 -29.70 20.86
C LYS A 193 -34.89 -30.76 21.95
N SER A 194 -35.99 -31.45 22.29
CA SER A 194 -35.97 -32.58 23.24
C SER A 194 -35.14 -33.79 22.78
N GLN A 195 -34.73 -33.82 21.52
CA GLN A 195 -33.79 -34.82 20.98
C GLN A 195 -32.35 -34.58 21.44
N LEU A 196 -31.99 -33.36 21.89
CA LEU A 196 -30.73 -33.08 22.57
C LEU A 196 -30.80 -33.63 24.00
N ASN A 197 -30.41 -34.89 24.17
CA ASN A 197 -30.53 -35.64 25.43
C ASN A 197 -29.28 -36.47 25.78
N LYS A 198 -28.13 -36.10 25.24
CA LYS A 198 -26.82 -36.75 25.38
C LYS A 198 -26.75 -38.17 24.83
N THR A 199 -27.66 -38.53 23.91
CA THR A 199 -27.57 -39.80 23.17
C THR A 199 -26.32 -39.82 22.30
N ALA A 200 -25.65 -40.98 22.24
CA ALA A 200 -24.44 -41.15 21.45
C ALA A 200 -24.64 -40.70 19.99
N GLY A 201 -23.70 -39.91 19.48
CA GLY A 201 -23.69 -39.35 18.13
C GLY A 201 -24.49 -38.06 17.93
N TYR A 202 -25.21 -37.59 18.96
CA TYR A 202 -25.78 -36.24 18.99
C TYR A 202 -24.75 -35.20 19.41
N VAL A 203 -24.91 -33.96 18.92
CA VAL A 203 -23.96 -32.86 19.15
C VAL A 203 -23.69 -32.57 20.62
N ASP A 204 -24.68 -32.75 21.50
CA ASP A 204 -24.54 -32.53 22.94
C ASP A 204 -23.76 -33.64 23.67
N SER A 205 -23.81 -34.87 23.15
CA SER A 205 -22.93 -35.97 23.58
C SER A 205 -21.50 -35.78 23.05
N ILE A 206 -21.37 -35.35 21.79
CA ILE A 206 -20.08 -35.09 21.14
C ILE A 206 -19.33 -33.96 21.84
N ALA A 207 -20.01 -32.85 22.15
CA ALA A 207 -19.43 -31.70 22.85
C ALA A 207 -18.81 -32.05 24.22
N ALA A 208 -19.19 -33.20 24.80
CA ALA A 208 -18.73 -33.68 26.11
C ALA A 208 -17.71 -34.83 26.04
N LEU A 209 -17.16 -35.15 24.86
CA LEU A 209 -16.20 -36.26 24.68
C LEU A 209 -14.88 -36.05 25.44
N ASP A 210 -14.51 -34.81 25.71
CA ASP A 210 -13.37 -34.45 26.56
C ASP A 210 -13.82 -33.52 27.68
N SER A 211 -13.65 -33.97 28.92
CA SER A 211 -13.97 -33.21 30.13
C SER A 211 -12.74 -32.74 30.89
N SER A 212 -11.53 -33.03 30.38
CA SER A 212 -10.27 -32.67 31.05
C SER A 212 -10.01 -31.16 31.04
N ASN A 213 -10.44 -30.47 29.98
CA ASN A 213 -10.36 -29.02 29.84
C ASN A 213 -11.63 -28.50 29.16
N THR A 214 -12.25 -27.48 29.73
CA THR A 214 -13.48 -26.89 29.18
C THR A 214 -13.22 -25.71 28.25
N ARG A 215 -12.00 -25.16 28.22
CA ARG A 215 -11.63 -24.03 27.38
C ARG A 215 -10.18 -24.08 26.88
N TYR A 216 -10.01 -23.74 25.60
CA TYR A 216 -8.70 -23.55 24.97
C TYR A 216 -8.57 -22.18 24.30
N ILE A 217 -7.34 -21.66 24.30
CA ILE A 217 -6.93 -20.54 23.45
C ILE A 217 -5.89 -21.02 22.43
N HIS A 218 -6.06 -20.63 21.17
CA HIS A 218 -5.09 -20.88 20.11
C HIS A 218 -4.40 -19.56 19.76
N ILE A 219 -3.07 -19.50 19.88
CA ILE A 219 -2.29 -18.31 19.55
C ILE A 219 -1.73 -18.43 18.15
N VAL A 220 -1.96 -17.40 17.33
CA VAL A 220 -1.46 -17.29 15.95
C VAL A 220 -0.71 -15.98 15.76
N ASN A 221 0.13 -15.93 14.73
CA ASN A 221 0.67 -14.66 14.24
C ASN A 221 -0.39 -13.88 13.44
N PRO A 222 -0.17 -12.60 13.09
CA PRO A 222 -1.15 -11.80 12.34
C PRO A 222 -1.54 -12.37 10.98
N HIS A 223 -0.66 -13.14 10.33
CA HIS A 223 -0.93 -13.79 9.05
C HIS A 223 -1.80 -15.06 9.19
N GLY A 224 -2.11 -15.48 10.42
CA GLY A 224 -2.85 -16.70 10.72
C GLY A 224 -1.98 -17.97 10.73
N GLY A 225 -0.65 -17.81 10.72
CA GLY A 225 0.30 -18.91 10.94
C GLY A 225 0.52 -19.17 12.44
N SER A 226 1.30 -20.20 12.74
CA SER A 226 1.73 -20.52 14.11
C SER A 226 2.44 -19.32 14.77
N TRP A 227 2.17 -19.10 16.05
CA TRP A 227 2.93 -18.17 16.86
C TRP A 227 4.32 -18.74 17.19
N THR A 228 5.37 -18.00 16.87
CA THR A 228 6.71 -18.32 17.36
C THR A 228 6.98 -17.58 18.65
N ASP A 229 7.32 -18.33 19.68
CA ASP A 229 7.63 -17.79 20.99
C ASP A 229 9.04 -17.16 21.01
N PRO A 230 9.20 -15.86 21.32
CA PRO A 230 10.48 -15.13 21.20
C PRO A 230 11.53 -15.49 22.26
N GLY A 231 11.26 -16.44 23.15
CA GLY A 231 12.21 -16.91 24.16
C GLY A 231 12.12 -16.21 25.52
N SER A 232 12.92 -16.67 26.48
CA SER A 232 12.79 -16.33 27.92
C SER A 232 12.75 -14.82 28.17
N GLY A 233 11.75 -14.36 28.93
CA GLY A 233 11.57 -12.95 29.28
C GLY A 233 10.67 -12.19 28.32
N HIS A 234 10.40 -12.71 27.11
CA HIS A 234 9.70 -11.97 26.06
C HIS A 234 8.42 -12.67 25.55
N GLY A 235 8.08 -13.84 26.11
CA GLY A 235 6.95 -14.65 25.66
C GLY A 235 5.59 -14.26 26.25
N LEU A 236 4.56 -15.04 25.91
CA LEU A 236 3.23 -14.97 26.53
C LEU A 236 3.08 -15.99 27.65
N THR A 237 2.31 -15.64 28.68
CA THR A 237 1.96 -16.51 29.79
C THR A 237 0.47 -16.51 30.07
N VAL A 238 -0.06 -17.69 30.38
CA VAL A 238 -1.37 -17.86 31.00
C VAL A 238 -1.17 -17.84 32.51
N THR A 239 -1.77 -16.85 33.16
CA THR A 239 -1.70 -16.65 34.60
C THR A 239 -3.04 -16.97 35.25
N THR A 240 -3.01 -17.79 36.30
CA THR A 240 -4.12 -17.99 37.25
C THR A 240 -3.69 -17.45 38.61
N SER A 241 -4.39 -17.73 39.72
CA SER A 241 -3.98 -17.31 41.07
C SER A 241 -2.64 -17.90 41.58
N GLY A 242 -1.81 -18.48 40.69
CA GLY A 242 -0.52 -19.11 40.96
C GLY A 242 0.55 -18.73 39.92
N THR A 243 1.55 -19.59 39.72
CA THR A 243 2.68 -19.34 38.82
C THR A 243 2.22 -19.18 37.36
N PRO A 244 2.64 -18.12 36.65
CA PRO A 244 2.40 -17.98 35.21
C PRO A 244 2.96 -19.16 34.42
N THR A 245 2.14 -19.74 33.55
CA THR A 245 2.55 -20.81 32.64
C THR A 245 2.79 -20.23 31.26
N ARG A 246 4.01 -20.38 30.75
CA ARG A 246 4.38 -19.91 29.41
C ARG A 246 3.60 -20.63 28.32
N VAL A 247 3.19 -19.90 27.30
CA VAL A 247 2.60 -20.46 26.07
C VAL A 247 3.68 -20.55 25.01
N SER A 248 3.93 -21.77 24.52
CA SER A 248 4.94 -22.06 23.50
C SER A 248 4.39 -23.00 22.45
N GLY A 249 4.79 -22.78 21.19
CA GLY A 249 4.45 -23.63 20.07
C GLY A 249 3.09 -23.34 19.43
N TYR A 250 2.69 -24.21 18.50
CA TYR A 250 1.49 -24.06 17.68
C TYR A 250 0.23 -24.72 18.28
N LEU A 251 0.37 -25.46 19.38
CA LEU A 251 -0.75 -26.15 20.03
C LEU A 251 -1.59 -25.17 20.88
N PRO A 252 -2.92 -25.31 20.91
CA PRO A 252 -3.77 -24.54 21.81
C PRO A 252 -3.42 -24.78 23.27
N ALA A 253 -3.36 -23.70 24.05
CA ALA A 253 -3.14 -23.77 25.48
C ALA A 253 -4.47 -23.89 26.23
N ALA A 254 -4.50 -24.76 27.24
CA ALA A 254 -5.62 -24.82 28.18
C ALA A 254 -5.79 -23.48 28.89
N PHE A 255 -7.03 -23.01 29.02
CA PHE A 255 -7.32 -21.67 29.57
C PHE A 255 -8.41 -21.74 30.65
N PRO A 256 -8.01 -22.02 31.91
CA PRO A 256 -8.94 -22.17 33.03
C PRO A 256 -9.83 -20.93 33.25
N ASP A 257 -10.94 -21.12 33.95
CA ASP A 257 -11.74 -19.99 34.42
C ASP A 257 -10.90 -19.07 35.31
N SER A 258 -11.13 -17.75 35.20
CA SER A 258 -10.33 -16.66 35.81
C SER A 258 -8.90 -16.46 35.28
N ALA A 259 -8.43 -17.28 34.33
CA ALA A 259 -7.12 -17.08 33.74
C ALA A 259 -7.03 -15.79 32.90
N THR A 260 -5.84 -15.21 32.82
CA THR A 260 -5.51 -14.10 31.93
C THR A 260 -4.28 -14.43 31.10
N LEU A 261 -4.27 -14.00 29.84
CA LEU A 261 -3.10 -14.06 28.96
C LEU A 261 -2.35 -12.73 29.01
N GLY A 262 -1.06 -12.74 29.31
CA GLY A 262 -0.22 -11.54 29.35
C GLY A 262 1.23 -11.80 28.92
N ALA A 263 1.99 -10.75 28.65
CA ALA A 263 3.43 -10.86 28.39
C ALA A 263 4.20 -11.22 29.67
N GLU A 264 5.32 -11.93 29.51
CA GLU A 264 6.32 -12.14 30.57
C GLU A 264 6.98 -10.81 30.97
N ASP A 265 7.41 -10.01 29.98
CA ASP A 265 7.88 -8.66 30.23
C ASP A 265 6.69 -7.70 30.43
N THR A 266 6.67 -7.06 31.60
CA THR A 266 5.65 -6.07 31.98
C THR A 266 6.15 -4.63 31.79
N SER A 267 7.35 -4.44 31.25
CA SER A 267 7.89 -3.14 30.90
C SER A 267 6.96 -2.41 29.92
N SER A 268 6.86 -1.08 30.04
CA SER A 268 6.06 -0.29 29.10
C SER A 268 6.63 -0.29 27.68
N THR A 269 7.91 -0.64 27.53
CA THR A 269 8.69 -0.63 26.29
C THR A 269 8.65 -1.94 25.51
N GLN A 270 8.07 -3.00 26.06
CA GLN A 270 7.99 -4.29 25.39
C GLN A 270 7.17 -4.22 24.05
N PRO A 271 7.61 -4.90 22.97
CA PRO A 271 7.04 -4.76 21.64
C PRO A 271 5.82 -5.66 21.35
N LEU A 272 5.52 -6.63 22.21
CA LEU A 272 4.48 -7.65 22.04
C LEU A 272 3.05 -7.12 22.24
N ARG A 273 2.18 -7.33 21.24
CA ARG A 273 0.73 -7.07 21.32
C ARG A 273 -0.05 -8.34 21.14
N TRP A 274 -1.16 -8.47 21.86
CA TRP A 274 -2.06 -9.60 21.71
C TRP A 274 -3.53 -9.20 21.89
N GLY A 275 -4.42 -10.02 21.36
CA GLY A 275 -5.86 -9.81 21.45
C GLY A 275 -6.67 -10.80 20.60
N PRO A 276 -8.01 -10.73 20.65
CA PRO A 276 -8.87 -11.67 19.93
C PRO A 276 -8.64 -11.61 18.42
N ALA A 277 -8.54 -12.78 17.80
CA ALA A 277 -8.17 -12.90 16.38
C ALA A 277 -9.32 -12.65 15.42
N THR A 278 -10.58 -12.81 15.83
CA THR A 278 -11.72 -12.63 14.92
C THR A 278 -12.28 -11.21 14.97
N PHE A 279 -12.37 -10.61 16.15
CA PHE A 279 -12.87 -9.26 16.33
C PHE A 279 -12.35 -8.66 17.64
N GLY A 280 -11.72 -7.49 17.55
CA GLY A 280 -11.29 -6.71 18.71
C GLY A 280 -10.01 -5.92 18.45
N LYS A 281 -9.38 -5.41 19.52
CA LYS A 281 -8.15 -4.61 19.44
C LYS A 281 -6.98 -5.35 20.09
N LEU A 282 -5.84 -5.40 19.41
CA LEU A 282 -4.59 -5.90 19.99
C LEU A 282 -4.00 -4.85 20.95
N GLY A 283 -3.44 -5.28 22.07
CA GLY A 283 -2.87 -4.37 23.06
C GLY A 283 -1.88 -5.04 24.01
N LYS A 284 -1.53 -4.32 25.08
CA LYS A 284 -0.65 -4.78 26.16
C LYS A 284 -1.39 -5.26 27.41
N THR A 285 -2.72 -5.07 27.44
CA THR A 285 -3.53 -5.38 28.63
C THR A 285 -3.72 -6.90 28.72
N PRO A 286 -3.62 -7.49 29.94
CA PRO A 286 -3.94 -8.89 30.12
C PRO A 286 -5.31 -9.24 29.53
N PHE A 287 -5.32 -10.22 28.63
CA PHE A 287 -6.52 -10.64 27.91
C PHE A 287 -7.28 -11.67 28.75
N SER A 288 -8.56 -11.41 28.98
CA SER A 288 -9.51 -12.34 29.56
C SER A 288 -10.56 -12.72 28.52
N VAL A 289 -11.04 -13.96 28.58
CA VAL A 289 -12.08 -14.46 27.67
C VAL A 289 -13.37 -13.67 27.86
N PRO A 290 -13.96 -13.10 26.79
CA PRO A 290 -15.24 -12.41 26.88
C PRO A 290 -16.35 -13.33 27.39
N ALA A 291 -17.10 -12.84 28.37
CA ALA A 291 -18.25 -13.54 28.95
C ALA A 291 -19.31 -13.82 27.88
N LEU A 292 -20.01 -14.95 28.03
CA LEU A 292 -21.19 -15.28 27.23
C LEU A 292 -22.38 -14.40 27.64
N LEU A 293 -23.34 -14.22 26.73
CA LEU A 293 -24.60 -13.56 27.07
C LEU A 293 -25.42 -14.41 28.04
N ALA A 294 -26.28 -13.75 28.83
CA ALA A 294 -27.16 -14.42 29.76
C ALA A 294 -28.01 -15.49 29.05
N GLY A 295 -27.95 -16.72 29.57
CA GLY A 295 -28.67 -17.87 29.02
C GLY A 295 -27.95 -18.63 27.91
N ALA A 296 -26.77 -18.19 27.44
CA ALA A 296 -25.91 -18.97 26.56
C ALA A 296 -24.92 -19.83 27.37
N SER A 297 -24.68 -21.06 26.91
CA SER A 297 -23.77 -22.00 27.57
C SER A 297 -22.94 -22.78 26.56
N LEU A 298 -21.65 -22.94 26.84
CA LEU A 298 -20.74 -23.76 26.05
C LEU A 298 -20.09 -24.82 26.95
N THR A 299 -20.32 -26.10 26.66
CA THR A 299 -19.63 -27.23 27.33
C THR A 299 -18.13 -27.23 27.03
N ARG A 300 -17.78 -26.82 25.81
CA ARG A 300 -16.42 -26.59 25.33
C ARG A 300 -16.35 -25.21 24.70
N ASP A 301 -15.38 -24.41 25.11
CA ASP A 301 -15.11 -23.06 24.59
C ASP A 301 -13.75 -23.00 23.88
N PHE A 302 -13.67 -22.24 22.79
CA PHE A 302 -12.46 -22.12 21.98
C PHE A 302 -12.35 -20.70 21.44
N LEU A 303 -11.21 -20.06 21.69
CA LEU A 303 -10.90 -18.73 21.20
C LEU A 303 -9.57 -18.74 20.46
N ARG A 304 -9.44 -17.82 19.51
CA ARG A 304 -8.17 -17.56 18.86
C ARG A 304 -7.67 -16.17 19.22
N VAL A 305 -6.37 -16.08 19.49
CA VAL A 305 -5.67 -14.85 19.86
C VAL A 305 -4.58 -14.61 18.83
N ILE A 306 -4.49 -13.38 18.32
CA ILE A 306 -3.31 -12.93 17.55
C ILE A 306 -2.28 -12.43 18.55
N ALA A 307 -1.02 -12.79 18.33
CA ALA A 307 0.14 -12.21 19.00
C ALA A 307 1.14 -11.69 17.96
N VAL A 308 1.74 -10.53 18.23
CA VAL A 308 2.69 -9.88 17.32
C VAL A 308 3.78 -9.14 18.09
N ASP A 309 5.03 -9.40 17.74
CA ASP A 309 6.16 -8.55 18.11
C ASP A 309 6.26 -7.42 17.07
N LEU A 310 5.91 -6.19 17.48
CA LEU A 310 5.86 -5.07 16.53
C LEU A 310 7.22 -4.68 15.96
N ASP A 311 8.33 -4.94 16.66
CA ASP A 311 9.66 -4.55 16.20
C ASP A 311 10.08 -5.44 15.03
N HIS A 312 9.97 -6.76 15.16
CA HIS A 312 10.23 -7.66 14.03
C HIS A 312 9.19 -7.48 12.91
N PHE A 313 7.92 -7.31 13.27
CA PHE A 313 6.83 -7.22 12.29
C PHE A 313 6.91 -5.98 11.41
N LEU A 314 7.43 -4.86 11.93
CA LEU A 314 7.53 -3.59 11.19
C LEU A 314 8.94 -3.28 10.68
N LEU A 315 10.00 -3.76 11.34
CA LEU A 315 11.39 -3.43 10.99
C LEU A 315 12.13 -4.58 10.30
N GLY A 316 11.57 -5.80 10.34
CA GLY A 316 12.20 -7.02 9.85
C GLY A 316 13.23 -7.61 10.81
N ASN A 317 13.90 -8.69 10.37
CA ASN A 317 14.97 -9.30 11.16
C ASN A 317 16.24 -8.45 11.08
N ARG A 318 16.45 -7.60 12.08
CA ARG A 318 17.67 -6.78 12.23
C ARG A 318 18.69 -7.39 13.19
N THR A 319 18.48 -8.65 13.60
CA THR A 319 19.37 -9.32 14.55
C THR A 319 20.52 -10.03 13.83
N THR A 320 21.45 -10.58 14.61
CA THR A 320 22.57 -11.39 14.09
C THR A 320 22.24 -12.89 14.06
N GLN A 321 20.97 -13.28 14.17
CA GLN A 321 20.50 -14.67 14.15
C GLN A 321 19.24 -14.79 13.28
N ASP A 322 18.96 -15.99 12.79
CA ASP A 322 17.71 -16.22 12.06
C ASP A 322 16.52 -16.09 13.02
N VAL A 323 15.46 -15.42 12.57
CA VAL A 323 14.21 -15.24 13.32
C VAL A 323 13.08 -15.72 12.42
N ASP A 324 12.29 -16.68 12.89
CA ASP A 324 11.15 -17.24 12.14
C ASP A 324 11.47 -17.75 10.73
N GLY A 325 12.69 -18.27 10.54
CA GLY A 325 13.17 -18.74 9.23
C GLY A 325 13.55 -17.61 8.26
N VAL A 326 13.57 -16.35 8.72
CA VAL A 326 14.11 -15.19 8.00
C VAL A 326 15.57 -15.00 8.41
N LEU A 327 16.45 -14.87 7.42
CA LEU A 327 17.89 -14.74 7.63
C LEU A 327 18.23 -13.48 8.45
N TYR A 328 19.35 -13.55 9.17
CA TYR A 328 19.90 -12.43 9.92
C TYR A 328 20.37 -11.27 9.03
N ALA A 329 20.36 -10.05 9.57
CA ALA A 329 20.90 -8.88 8.89
C ALA A 329 22.43 -8.81 8.95
N ASP A 330 23.04 -8.08 8.02
CA ASP A 330 24.49 -7.85 8.05
C ASP A 330 24.93 -7.09 9.32
N ALA A 331 26.20 -7.27 9.72
CA ALA A 331 26.73 -6.69 10.95
C ALA A 331 26.57 -5.15 11.06
N GLY A 332 26.61 -4.46 9.91
CA GLY A 332 26.37 -3.01 9.85
C GLY A 332 24.93 -2.66 10.22
N THR A 333 23.96 -3.33 9.60
CA THR A 333 22.52 -3.15 9.89
C THR A 333 22.17 -3.52 11.33
N ALA A 334 22.73 -4.61 11.86
CA ALA A 334 22.48 -5.07 13.23
C ALA A 334 23.06 -4.12 14.30
N SER A 335 24.11 -3.37 13.95
CA SER A 335 24.74 -2.39 14.85
C SER A 335 24.13 -0.99 14.71
N GLU A 336 23.41 -0.73 13.63
CA GLU A 336 22.78 0.55 13.36
C GLU A 336 21.63 0.82 14.35
N PRO A 337 21.45 2.07 14.83
CA PRO A 337 20.25 2.44 15.58
C PRO A 337 18.98 2.22 14.75
N ALA A 338 18.15 1.26 15.17
CA ALA A 338 16.91 0.90 14.49
C ALA A 338 15.92 2.08 14.44
N PRO A 339 15.03 2.11 13.42
CA PRO A 339 13.88 2.99 13.42
C PRO A 339 13.00 2.75 14.66
N LEU A 340 12.29 3.79 15.11
CA LEU A 340 11.39 3.67 16.26
C LEU A 340 10.01 3.20 15.80
N VAL A 341 9.48 2.17 16.47
CA VAL A 341 8.09 1.77 16.32
C VAL A 341 7.21 2.70 17.16
N ARG A 342 6.23 3.35 16.51
CA ARG A 342 5.26 4.26 17.12
C ARG A 342 3.90 3.60 17.15
N GLU A 343 3.25 3.67 18.31
CA GLU A 343 1.90 3.12 18.49
C GLU A 343 0.87 4.24 18.62
N GLY A 344 -0.32 4.01 18.07
CA GLY A 344 -1.47 4.87 18.27
C GLY A 344 -1.37 6.24 17.59
N SER A 345 -0.35 6.48 16.76
CA SER A 345 -0.23 7.73 16.00
C SER A 345 -1.38 7.85 15.00
N THR A 346 -1.90 9.05 14.80
CA THR A 346 -2.97 9.29 13.82
C THR A 346 -2.44 9.01 12.41
N VAL A 347 -3.09 8.09 11.68
CA VAL A 347 -2.75 7.79 10.27
C VAL A 347 -4.01 7.84 9.42
N ARG A 348 -3.96 8.55 8.28
CA ARG A 348 -5.01 8.53 7.26
C ARG A 348 -4.41 8.13 5.92
N PHE A 349 -5.00 7.13 5.28
CA PHE A 349 -4.58 6.68 3.95
C PHE A 349 -5.16 7.58 2.85
N CYS A 350 -4.29 8.06 1.97
CA CYS A 350 -4.66 8.81 0.77
C CYS A 350 -4.59 7.87 -0.44
N THR A 351 -5.69 7.72 -1.17
CA THR A 351 -5.82 6.77 -2.30
C THR A 351 -5.70 7.43 -3.67
N ASP A 352 -5.58 8.75 -3.69
CA ASP A 352 -5.45 9.57 -4.89
C ASP A 352 -4.66 10.85 -4.56
N GLY A 353 -4.23 11.56 -5.62
CA GLY A 353 -3.45 12.78 -5.50
C GLY A 353 -4.23 13.98 -4.97
N VAL A 354 -5.55 14.02 -5.17
CA VAL A 354 -6.43 15.02 -4.54
C VAL A 354 -6.41 14.89 -3.02
N ALA A 355 -6.47 13.66 -2.48
CA ALA A 355 -6.35 13.42 -1.05
C ALA A 355 -4.96 13.84 -0.53
N VAL A 356 -3.87 13.46 -1.21
CA VAL A 356 -2.50 13.84 -0.81
C VAL A 356 -2.32 15.36 -0.77
N LEU A 357 -2.72 16.05 -1.84
CA LEU A 357 -2.57 17.50 -1.94
C LEU A 357 -3.52 18.25 -1.00
N GLY A 358 -4.72 17.72 -0.76
CA GLY A 358 -5.68 18.26 0.20
C GLY A 358 -5.21 18.13 1.66
N GLU A 359 -4.59 17.00 2.03
CA GLU A 359 -3.93 16.85 3.33
C GLU A 359 -2.78 17.85 3.47
N ALA A 360 -1.94 17.99 2.43
CA ALA A 360 -0.85 18.96 2.43
C ALA A 360 -1.34 20.41 2.55
N HIS A 361 -2.46 20.76 1.91
CA HIS A 361 -3.09 22.07 2.09
C HIS A 361 -3.57 22.27 3.52
N THR A 362 -4.30 21.29 4.05
CA THR A 362 -4.94 21.33 5.37
C THR A 362 -3.90 21.50 6.46
N LEU A 363 -2.86 20.66 6.49
CA LEU A 363 -1.82 20.77 7.52
C LEU A 363 -1.08 22.11 7.47
N LEU A 364 -0.75 22.61 6.27
CA LEU A 364 -0.06 23.91 6.15
C LEU A 364 -0.95 25.08 6.56
N SER A 365 -2.29 24.93 6.47
CA SER A 365 -3.24 25.94 6.97
C SER A 365 -3.23 26.08 8.49
N HIS A 366 -2.70 25.09 9.22
CA HIS A 366 -2.52 25.16 10.68
C HIS A 366 -1.31 26.01 11.08
N ALA A 367 -0.54 26.56 10.13
CA ALA A 367 0.48 27.55 10.43
C ALA A 367 -0.15 28.78 11.13
N PRO A 368 0.23 29.08 12.39
CA PRO A 368 -0.42 30.13 13.16
C PRO A 368 -0.13 31.52 12.58
N THR A 369 -1.13 32.40 12.61
CA THR A 369 -1.06 33.78 12.09
C THR A 369 -0.71 34.84 13.15
N GLY A 370 -0.22 34.43 14.33
CA GLY A 370 0.29 35.36 15.35
C GLY A 370 1.01 34.69 16.52
N GLY A 371 2.14 35.26 16.97
CA GLY A 371 2.83 35.01 18.25
C GLY A 371 3.44 33.62 18.53
N THR A 372 2.80 32.53 18.09
CA THR A 372 3.27 31.14 18.25
C THR A 372 4.22 30.76 17.12
N SER A 373 5.35 30.14 17.48
CA SER A 373 6.34 29.65 16.52
C SER A 373 5.89 28.34 15.86
N PHE A 374 6.11 28.23 14.55
CA PHE A 374 5.96 27.00 13.79
C PHE A 374 7.25 26.72 13.00
N LEU A 375 7.43 25.45 12.63
CA LEU A 375 8.42 25.00 11.65
C LEU A 375 7.70 24.21 10.56
N GLY A 376 8.14 24.34 9.32
CA GLY A 376 7.55 23.60 8.20
C GLY A 376 8.60 23.23 7.17
N TYR A 377 8.38 22.11 6.49
CA TYR A 377 9.26 21.57 5.44
C TYR A 377 8.45 21.10 4.25
N LEU A 378 8.98 21.32 3.05
CA LEU A 378 8.49 20.69 1.82
C LEU A 378 9.64 19.96 1.15
N VAL A 379 9.45 18.69 0.86
CA VAL A 379 10.39 17.86 0.14
C VAL A 379 9.66 17.29 -1.06
N SER A 380 10.28 17.32 -2.23
CA SER A 380 9.76 16.66 -3.43
C SER A 380 10.84 16.66 -4.52
N PRO A 381 10.79 15.79 -5.54
CA PRO A 381 11.74 15.90 -6.65
C PRO A 381 11.70 17.27 -7.33
N ALA A 382 10.49 17.85 -7.44
CA ALA A 382 10.25 19.21 -7.86
C ALA A 382 9.03 19.79 -7.11
N ILE A 383 9.05 21.10 -6.86
CA ILE A 383 7.99 21.82 -6.15
C ILE A 383 7.53 22.99 -7.03
N SER A 384 6.22 23.14 -7.22
CA SER A 384 5.64 24.28 -7.94
C SER A 384 4.59 25.00 -7.12
N ASP A 385 4.79 26.31 -6.95
CA ASP A 385 3.79 27.22 -6.37
C ASP A 385 2.74 27.68 -7.41
N SER A 386 2.81 27.21 -8.66
CA SER A 386 2.08 27.79 -9.79
C SER A 386 0.76 27.07 -10.14
N PHE A 387 0.21 26.23 -9.26
CA PHE A 387 -1.05 25.55 -9.49
C PHE A 387 -1.93 25.48 -8.24
N SER A 388 -3.24 25.38 -8.42
CA SER A 388 -4.17 25.24 -7.32
C SER A 388 -4.22 23.80 -6.82
N ILE A 389 -4.25 23.64 -5.50
CA ILE A 389 -4.45 22.36 -4.81
C ILE A 389 -5.80 22.35 -4.10
N PRO A 390 -6.40 21.17 -3.85
CA PRO A 390 -7.60 21.04 -3.03
C PRO A 390 -7.44 21.72 -1.67
N SER A 391 -8.49 22.39 -1.18
CA SER A 391 -8.51 23.04 0.13
C SER A 391 -8.63 22.06 1.29
N ASP A 392 -9.21 20.89 1.04
CA ASP A 392 -9.34 19.81 2.02
C ASP A 392 -9.36 18.43 1.35
N THR A 393 -9.61 17.38 2.15
CA THR A 393 -9.75 15.99 1.72
C THR A 393 -11.20 15.54 1.53
N SER A 394 -12.14 16.46 1.74
CA SER A 394 -13.57 16.17 1.77
C SER A 394 -14.14 15.91 0.37
N ALA A 395 -15.40 15.47 0.34
CA ALA A 395 -16.13 15.32 -0.92
C ALA A 395 -16.29 16.66 -1.67
N ASN A 396 -16.17 17.81 -1.01
CA ASN A 396 -16.41 19.11 -1.60
C ASN A 396 -15.27 19.59 -2.51
N SER A 397 -14.05 19.08 -2.36
CA SER A 397 -12.94 19.40 -3.26
C SER A 397 -12.74 18.36 -4.37
N ARG A 398 -13.71 17.47 -4.58
CA ARG A 398 -13.66 16.38 -5.58
C ARG A 398 -14.56 16.62 -6.79
N TRP A 399 -14.13 16.16 -7.97
CA TRP A 399 -14.86 16.42 -9.21
C TRP A 399 -16.26 15.78 -9.21
N GLY A 400 -17.29 16.55 -9.56
CA GLY A 400 -18.70 16.10 -9.56
C GLY A 400 -19.35 16.02 -8.17
N LYS A 401 -18.63 16.36 -7.09
CA LYS A 401 -19.16 16.50 -5.73
C LYS A 401 -18.93 17.90 -5.14
N ALA A 402 -18.20 18.75 -5.86
CA ALA A 402 -17.80 20.06 -5.39
C ALA A 402 -18.92 21.09 -5.33
N SER A 403 -18.84 21.99 -4.35
CA SER A 403 -19.54 23.26 -4.41
C SER A 403 -18.90 24.13 -5.51
N ALA A 404 -19.70 24.89 -6.25
CA ALA A 404 -19.30 25.56 -7.51
C ALA A 404 -18.22 26.66 -7.37
N THR A 405 -17.53 26.80 -6.24
CA THR A 405 -16.56 27.87 -5.97
C THR A 405 -15.12 27.40 -5.78
N GLU A 406 -14.86 26.11 -5.53
CA GLU A 406 -13.48 25.62 -5.26
C GLU A 406 -12.72 25.15 -6.52
N ILE A 407 -13.42 24.50 -7.47
CA ILE A 407 -12.81 23.91 -8.67
C ILE A 407 -13.19 24.68 -9.94
N THR A 408 -14.32 25.40 -9.92
CA THR A 408 -14.80 26.23 -11.02
C THR A 408 -14.48 27.70 -10.75
N PRO A 409 -14.18 28.51 -11.80
CA PRO A 409 -13.97 29.94 -11.63
C PRO A 409 -15.11 30.59 -10.84
N SER A 410 -14.77 31.41 -9.84
CA SER A 410 -15.75 32.08 -8.97
C SER A 410 -16.83 32.78 -9.81
N SER A 411 -18.12 32.54 -9.50
CA SER A 411 -19.33 33.08 -10.16
C SER A 411 -19.92 32.30 -11.35
N VAL A 412 -19.52 31.06 -11.62
CA VAL A 412 -20.07 30.26 -12.74
C VAL A 412 -20.91 29.08 -12.21
N ALA A 413 -22.20 29.05 -12.53
CA ALA A 413 -23.05 27.87 -12.28
C ALA A 413 -22.76 26.78 -13.33
N PRO A 414 -22.32 25.57 -12.95
CA PRO A 414 -22.03 24.49 -13.90
C PRO A 414 -23.26 24.12 -14.73
N GLN A 415 -23.08 23.95 -16.04
CA GLN A 415 -24.15 23.64 -16.98
C GLN A 415 -24.01 22.23 -17.57
N ALA A 416 -25.14 21.54 -17.74
CA ALA A 416 -25.20 20.31 -18.50
C ALA A 416 -24.89 20.57 -19.99
N TRP A 417 -24.49 19.54 -20.71
CA TRP A 417 -24.15 19.67 -22.12
C TRP A 417 -25.36 20.01 -23.00
N ASP A 418 -25.34 21.17 -23.67
CA ASP A 418 -26.32 21.54 -24.70
C ASP A 418 -25.97 20.90 -26.07
N PRO A 419 -26.86 20.07 -26.65
CA PRO A 419 -26.65 19.49 -27.99
C PRO A 419 -26.46 20.53 -29.12
N ALA A 420 -27.01 21.74 -29.01
CA ALA A 420 -26.82 22.78 -30.04
C ALA A 420 -25.41 23.39 -29.97
N GLY A 421 -24.94 23.75 -28.78
CA GLY A 421 -23.54 24.15 -28.53
C GLY A 421 -22.52 23.07 -28.93
N ALA A 422 -22.88 21.78 -28.83
CA ALA A 422 -22.04 20.66 -29.26
C ALA A 422 -21.64 20.69 -30.75
N LYS A 423 -22.39 21.41 -31.60
CA LYS A 423 -22.02 21.56 -33.02
C LYS A 423 -20.81 22.48 -33.17
N LEU A 424 -20.71 23.53 -32.35
CA LEU A 424 -19.64 24.53 -32.40
C LEU A 424 -18.27 23.96 -31.98
N ILE A 425 -18.22 22.82 -31.29
CA ILE A 425 -16.95 22.20 -30.87
C ILE A 425 -16.25 21.41 -31.99
N ARG A 426 -16.72 21.47 -33.24
CA ARG A 426 -16.11 20.79 -34.39
C ARG A 426 -15.26 21.74 -35.24
N PRO A 427 -14.05 21.33 -35.69
CA PRO A 427 -13.26 22.11 -36.64
C PRO A 427 -14.05 22.43 -37.92
N GLY A 428 -13.84 23.63 -38.47
CA GLY A 428 -14.53 24.10 -39.68
C GLY A 428 -15.94 24.64 -39.46
N GLN A 429 -16.45 24.63 -38.23
CA GLN A 429 -17.69 25.31 -37.88
C GLN A 429 -17.43 26.79 -37.60
N THR A 430 -18.44 27.62 -37.88
CA THR A 430 -18.40 29.06 -37.59
C THR A 430 -19.44 29.44 -36.56
N THR A 431 -19.11 30.46 -35.77
CA THR A 431 -20.04 31.17 -34.88
C THR A 431 -21.05 31.98 -35.71
N THR A 432 -22.09 32.50 -35.05
CA THR A 432 -23.14 33.31 -35.70
C THR A 432 -22.60 34.56 -36.39
N ASP A 433 -21.47 35.11 -35.93
CA ASP A 433 -20.75 36.24 -36.54
C ASP A 433 -19.74 35.81 -37.62
N GLY A 434 -19.77 34.56 -38.07
CA GLY A 434 -18.99 34.05 -39.20
C GLY A 434 -17.52 33.71 -38.89
N LYS A 435 -17.09 33.77 -37.62
CA LYS A 435 -15.72 33.44 -37.20
C LYS A 435 -15.55 31.94 -36.99
N PRO A 436 -14.35 31.36 -37.19
CA PRO A 436 -14.10 29.97 -36.85
C PRO A 436 -14.34 29.71 -35.36
N SER A 437 -15.05 28.63 -35.05
CA SER A 437 -15.41 28.26 -33.67
C SER A 437 -14.24 27.68 -32.87
N ILE A 438 -13.21 27.19 -33.56
CA ILE A 438 -11.95 26.75 -32.97
C ILE A 438 -10.81 27.37 -33.76
N THR A 439 -9.86 27.99 -33.07
CA THR A 439 -8.62 28.53 -33.65
C THR A 439 -7.41 28.08 -32.85
N ALA A 440 -6.24 28.03 -33.48
CA ALA A 440 -4.96 27.78 -32.83
C ALA A 440 -3.97 28.89 -33.24
N ALA A 441 -3.15 29.37 -32.31
CA ALA A 441 -2.17 30.42 -32.58
C ALA A 441 -0.94 30.27 -31.68
N TRP A 442 0.22 30.74 -32.14
CA TRP A 442 1.44 30.80 -31.34
C TRP A 442 1.26 31.71 -30.12
N ASN A 443 1.75 31.25 -28.97
CA ASN A 443 1.78 32.05 -27.76
C ASN A 443 2.75 33.23 -27.93
N SER A 444 2.30 34.43 -27.60
CA SER A 444 3.15 35.65 -27.62
C SER A 444 4.27 35.62 -26.58
N ALA A 445 4.13 34.83 -25.50
CA ALA A 445 5.13 34.73 -24.43
C ALA A 445 6.18 33.62 -24.65
N SER A 446 5.99 32.72 -25.62
CA SER A 446 6.84 31.54 -25.82
C SER A 446 6.99 31.18 -27.30
N GLY A 447 8.21 30.78 -27.69
CA GLY A 447 8.54 30.44 -29.07
C GLY A 447 8.00 29.08 -29.57
N THR A 448 7.45 28.23 -28.71
CA THR A 448 7.00 26.88 -29.12
C THR A 448 5.60 26.51 -28.66
N ASP A 449 5.01 27.30 -27.75
CA ASP A 449 3.69 26.99 -27.21
C ASP A 449 2.57 27.47 -28.14
N ILE A 450 1.44 26.76 -28.10
CA ILE A 450 0.26 27.06 -28.92
C ILE A 450 -0.96 27.25 -28.01
N VAL A 451 -1.71 28.32 -28.24
CA VAL A 451 -2.99 28.58 -27.58
C VAL A 451 -4.13 28.15 -28.50
N VAL A 452 -4.95 27.20 -28.04
CA VAL A 452 -6.18 26.79 -28.71
C VAL A 452 -7.35 27.56 -28.10
N THR A 453 -8.15 28.23 -28.93
CA THR A 453 -9.30 29.02 -28.49
C THR A 453 -10.59 28.41 -29.02
N PHE A 454 -11.52 28.11 -28.13
CA PHE A 454 -12.90 27.76 -28.44
C PHE A 454 -13.79 28.99 -28.28
N ALA A 455 -14.69 29.22 -29.23
CA ALA A 455 -15.60 30.35 -29.19
C ALA A 455 -16.56 30.30 -27.99
N ALA A 456 -17.08 31.46 -27.60
CA ALA A 456 -18.12 31.57 -26.57
C ALA A 456 -19.32 30.66 -26.91
N GLY A 457 -19.81 29.93 -25.90
CA GLY A 457 -20.93 29.00 -26.02
C GLY A 457 -20.60 27.66 -26.68
N ALA A 458 -19.37 27.44 -27.16
CA ALA A 458 -18.98 26.15 -27.76
C ALA A 458 -18.81 25.02 -26.73
N VAL A 459 -18.59 25.39 -25.46
CA VAL A 459 -18.30 24.49 -24.34
C VAL A 459 -19.25 24.83 -23.18
N PRO A 460 -19.80 23.85 -22.44
CA PRO A 460 -20.65 24.12 -21.28
C PRO A 460 -19.88 24.87 -20.18
N ALA A 461 -20.54 25.84 -19.53
CA ALA A 461 -19.95 26.57 -18.43
C ALA A 461 -19.58 25.62 -17.26
N GLY A 462 -18.39 25.78 -16.68
CA GLY A 462 -17.88 24.92 -15.61
C GLY A 462 -17.46 23.51 -16.05
N ALA A 463 -17.45 23.20 -17.35
CA ALA A 463 -16.92 21.92 -17.85
C ALA A 463 -15.38 21.91 -17.86
N PHE A 464 -14.80 20.78 -17.53
CA PHE A 464 -13.38 20.53 -17.73
C PHE A 464 -13.11 20.20 -19.19
N LEU A 465 -12.12 20.89 -19.77
CA LEU A 465 -11.59 20.64 -21.11
C LEU A 465 -10.17 20.13 -21.01
N ARG A 466 -9.86 19.08 -21.75
CA ARG A 466 -8.50 18.60 -21.96
C ARG A 466 -8.25 18.30 -23.42
N ILE A 467 -7.22 18.92 -23.96
CA ILE A 467 -6.70 18.65 -25.30
C ILE A 467 -5.52 17.72 -25.16
N TYR A 468 -5.52 16.63 -25.93
CA TYR A 468 -4.39 15.73 -26.10
C TYR A 468 -3.80 15.95 -27.50
N ASN A 469 -2.66 16.63 -27.60
CA ASN A 469 -1.96 16.77 -28.87
C ASN A 469 -1.53 15.40 -29.39
N ARG A 470 -1.59 15.19 -30.70
CA ARG A 470 -1.15 13.94 -31.32
C ARG A 470 0.33 14.02 -31.62
N ILE A 471 1.11 13.16 -30.98
CA ILE A 471 2.54 13.03 -31.22
C ILE A 471 2.75 11.99 -32.33
N PHE A 472 3.47 12.40 -33.38
CA PHE A 472 3.86 11.53 -34.48
C PHE A 472 5.36 11.26 -34.36
N TYR A 473 5.73 10.00 -34.18
CA TYR A 473 7.14 9.61 -34.22
C TYR A 473 7.48 9.01 -35.60
N THR A 474 8.50 9.55 -36.24
CA THR A 474 9.14 8.98 -37.43
C THR A 474 10.55 8.53 -37.05
N GLY A 475 10.75 7.25 -36.71
CA GLY A 475 12.07 6.70 -36.35
C GLY A 475 12.00 5.46 -35.42
N PRO A 476 13.14 4.81 -35.12
CA PRO A 476 13.23 3.70 -34.17
C PRO A 476 13.13 4.18 -32.72
N SER A 477 11.96 4.69 -32.34
CA SER A 477 11.61 5.01 -30.95
C SER A 477 11.01 3.79 -30.25
N LEU A 478 10.94 3.83 -28.91
CA LEU A 478 10.46 2.79 -28.00
C LEU A 478 9.07 2.19 -28.32
N ASP A 479 8.35 2.77 -29.28
CA ASP A 479 6.91 2.71 -29.43
C ASP A 479 6.41 2.09 -30.75
N GLN A 480 7.28 1.44 -31.53
CA GLN A 480 7.07 1.07 -32.95
C GLN A 480 5.81 0.27 -33.35
N SER A 481 4.88 -0.04 -32.44
CA SER A 481 3.55 -0.56 -32.81
C SER A 481 2.50 0.52 -33.08
N ALA A 482 2.71 1.77 -32.63
CA ALA A 482 1.78 2.87 -32.89
C ALA A 482 2.53 4.10 -33.43
N THR A 483 2.15 4.57 -34.62
CA THR A 483 2.71 5.79 -35.23
C THR A 483 2.12 7.08 -34.64
N LEU A 484 1.23 6.96 -33.64
CA LEU A 484 0.42 8.04 -33.10
C LEU A 484 0.16 7.86 -31.60
N PHE A 485 0.52 8.86 -30.80
CA PHE A 485 0.24 8.90 -29.35
C PHE A 485 -0.55 10.13 -28.95
N ARG A 486 -1.32 10.01 -27.87
CA ARG A 486 -1.84 11.18 -27.14
C ARG A 486 -0.72 11.71 -26.26
N GLY A 487 -0.22 12.91 -26.55
CA GLY A 487 0.66 13.69 -25.69
C GLY A 487 -0.06 14.28 -24.48
N ASP A 488 0.69 14.89 -23.57
CA ASP A 488 0.16 15.41 -22.30
C ASP A 488 -0.82 16.57 -22.50
N GLY A 489 -0.54 17.40 -23.52
CA GLY A 489 -1.40 18.46 -24.00
C GLY A 489 -1.66 19.57 -22.98
N GLY A 490 -2.92 20.02 -22.88
CA GLY A 490 -3.32 21.16 -22.04
C GLY A 490 -4.75 21.02 -21.54
N SER A 491 -5.05 21.61 -20.37
CA SER A 491 -6.39 21.58 -19.78
C SER A 491 -6.81 22.94 -19.24
N ILE A 492 -8.13 23.14 -19.12
CA ILE A 492 -8.73 24.27 -18.40
C ILE A 492 -10.16 23.92 -17.95
N VAL A 493 -10.64 24.58 -16.91
CA VAL A 493 -12.06 24.58 -16.55
C VAL A 493 -12.72 25.79 -17.20
N ALA A 494 -13.76 25.55 -17.99
CA ALA A 494 -14.46 26.60 -18.73
C ALA A 494 -15.15 27.59 -17.77
N GLY A 495 -14.98 28.88 -18.04
CA GLY A 495 -15.67 29.97 -17.34
C GLY A 495 -17.13 30.11 -17.77
N ALA A 496 -17.66 31.33 -17.68
CA ALA A 496 -19.02 31.63 -18.14
C ALA A 496 -19.18 31.34 -19.65
N ALA A 497 -20.32 30.76 -20.04
CA ALA A 497 -20.59 30.40 -21.44
C ALA A 497 -20.51 31.60 -22.42
N SER A 498 -20.63 32.84 -21.92
CA SER A 498 -20.48 34.06 -22.73
C SER A 498 -19.04 34.40 -23.12
N GLN A 499 -18.04 33.68 -22.60
CA GLN A 499 -16.63 33.94 -22.84
C GLN A 499 -15.98 32.82 -23.68
N PRO A 500 -15.01 33.14 -24.55
CA PRO A 500 -14.20 32.12 -25.20
C PRO A 500 -13.36 31.35 -24.17
N VAL A 501 -13.04 30.10 -24.49
CA VAL A 501 -12.21 29.22 -23.65
C VAL A 501 -10.85 29.04 -24.31
N GLN A 502 -9.77 29.37 -23.60
CA GLN A 502 -8.41 29.23 -24.10
C GLN A 502 -7.69 28.09 -23.38
N VAL A 503 -6.95 27.28 -24.13
CA VAL A 503 -6.12 26.18 -23.61
C VAL A 503 -4.70 26.37 -24.12
N LEU A 504 -3.74 26.46 -23.21
CA LEU A 504 -2.32 26.48 -23.55
C LEU A 504 -1.80 25.05 -23.73
N LEU A 505 -1.16 24.78 -24.85
CA LEU A 505 -0.40 23.56 -25.11
C LEU A 505 1.08 23.90 -25.11
N LYS A 506 1.86 23.23 -24.25
CA LYS A 506 3.31 23.39 -24.16
C LYS A 506 3.98 22.57 -25.25
N ASP A 507 4.77 23.22 -26.11
CA ASP A 507 5.48 22.62 -27.26
C ASP A 507 4.77 21.42 -27.92
N PRO A 508 3.51 21.56 -28.38
CA PRO A 508 2.70 20.42 -28.81
C PRO A 508 3.16 19.75 -30.11
N LEU A 509 4.09 20.40 -30.82
CA LEU A 509 4.68 19.93 -32.07
C LEU A 509 6.10 19.36 -31.86
N ASN A 510 6.57 19.29 -30.61
CA ASN A 510 7.88 18.77 -30.21
C ASN A 510 9.03 19.44 -30.97
N LEU A 511 8.98 20.78 -31.06
CA LEU A 511 9.97 21.57 -31.78
C LEU A 511 11.22 21.82 -30.93
N ALA A 512 11.16 21.59 -29.62
CA ALA A 512 12.23 21.88 -28.68
C ALA A 512 12.78 23.31 -28.88
N LYS A 513 14.10 23.51 -28.80
CA LYS A 513 14.71 24.84 -29.04
C LYS A 513 14.77 25.24 -30.53
N SER A 514 14.16 24.47 -31.45
CA SER A 514 14.25 24.69 -32.91
C SER A 514 13.38 25.86 -33.42
N GLY A 515 12.49 26.41 -32.58
CA GLY A 515 11.70 27.62 -32.87
C GLY A 515 10.40 27.40 -33.66
N GLN A 516 9.70 28.50 -33.99
CA GLN A 516 8.38 28.50 -34.63
C GLN A 516 8.44 28.10 -36.13
N ILE A 517 7.44 27.36 -36.62
CA ILE A 517 7.33 26.93 -38.03
C ILE A 517 6.11 27.58 -38.71
N GLY A 518 6.30 28.15 -39.91
CA GLY A 518 5.22 28.75 -40.69
C GLY A 518 4.30 27.68 -41.33
N GLY A 519 2.98 27.89 -41.30
CA GLY A 519 2.01 26.96 -41.90
C GLY A 519 1.81 25.66 -41.12
N ALA A 520 2.19 25.63 -39.84
CA ALA A 520 2.02 24.45 -38.99
C ALA A 520 0.55 24.05 -38.83
N THR A 521 0.29 22.75 -38.68
CA THR A 521 -1.04 22.20 -38.40
C THR A 521 -1.01 21.45 -37.08
N LEU A 522 -1.91 21.78 -36.17
CA LEU A 522 -2.07 21.10 -34.89
C LEU A 522 -3.08 19.97 -35.02
N HIS A 523 -2.65 18.75 -34.70
CA HIS A 523 -3.51 17.57 -34.59
C HIS A 523 -3.77 17.24 -33.12
N PHE A 524 -5.03 17.02 -32.74
CA PHE A 524 -5.36 16.70 -31.36
C PHE A 524 -6.66 15.91 -31.19
N ASP A 525 -6.79 15.29 -30.02
CA ASP A 525 -8.05 14.77 -29.48
C ASP A 525 -8.54 15.70 -28.36
N LEU A 526 -9.85 15.83 -28.20
CA LEU A 526 -10.49 16.69 -27.21
C LEU A 526 -11.35 15.85 -26.26
N HIS A 527 -11.14 16.01 -24.96
CA HIS A 527 -11.97 15.45 -23.92
C HIS A 527 -12.70 16.58 -23.18
N VAL A 528 -14.00 16.41 -22.97
CA VAL A 528 -14.82 17.37 -22.23
C VAL A 528 -15.67 16.65 -21.19
N VAL A 529 -15.52 17.07 -19.93
CA VAL A 529 -16.22 16.50 -18.78
C VAL A 529 -17.06 17.61 -18.13
N PRO A 530 -18.39 17.60 -18.28
CA PRO A 530 -19.26 18.54 -17.58
C PRO A 530 -19.26 18.29 -16.06
N ASN A 531 -19.34 19.37 -15.28
CA ASN A 531 -19.49 19.30 -13.81
C ASN A 531 -20.98 19.35 -13.38
N ALA A 532 -21.92 19.18 -14.31
CA ALA A 532 -23.36 19.18 -14.08
C ALA A 532 -24.07 18.06 -14.86
N GLY A 533 -25.22 17.63 -14.33
CA GLY A 533 -26.00 16.49 -14.82
C GLY A 533 -25.75 15.22 -13.99
N SER A 534 -26.78 14.39 -13.83
CA SER A 534 -26.70 13.12 -13.07
C SER A 534 -27.16 11.95 -13.94
N PRO A 535 -26.25 11.07 -14.40
CA PRO A 535 -24.79 11.19 -14.38
C PRO A 535 -24.27 12.21 -15.40
N PRO A 536 -23.12 12.87 -15.15
CA PRO A 536 -22.49 13.76 -16.14
C PRO A 536 -22.04 12.92 -17.34
N ARG A 537 -22.41 13.35 -18.55
CA ARG A 537 -22.01 12.67 -19.79
C ARG A 537 -20.73 13.31 -20.34
N GLU A 538 -19.60 12.67 -20.09
CA GLU A 538 -18.33 13.02 -20.72
C GLU A 538 -18.33 12.70 -22.22
N ARG A 539 -17.53 13.43 -23.00
CA ARG A 539 -17.41 13.23 -24.45
C ARG A 539 -15.97 13.34 -24.90
N ILE A 540 -15.54 12.37 -25.70
CA ILE A 540 -14.24 12.34 -26.36
C ILE A 540 -14.45 12.58 -27.86
N PHE A 541 -13.72 13.53 -28.42
CA PHE A 541 -13.70 13.84 -29.85
C PHE A 541 -12.29 13.58 -30.38
N GLY A 542 -12.17 12.67 -31.35
CA GLY A 542 -10.87 12.29 -31.91
C GLY A 542 -10.60 12.92 -33.27
N GLY A 543 -9.33 13.21 -33.56
CA GLY A 543 -8.84 13.49 -34.91
C GLY A 543 -9.08 14.90 -35.41
N TYR A 544 -9.08 15.88 -34.51
CA TYR A 544 -9.18 17.28 -34.91
C TYR A 544 -7.86 17.77 -35.51
N SER A 545 -8.01 18.66 -36.49
CA SER A 545 -6.91 19.27 -37.24
C SER A 545 -7.22 20.75 -37.40
N VAL A 546 -6.35 21.62 -36.92
CA VAL A 546 -6.53 23.08 -36.95
C VAL A 546 -5.22 23.75 -37.41
N PRO A 547 -5.25 24.64 -38.41
CA PRO A 547 -4.06 25.38 -38.81
C PRO A 547 -3.63 26.34 -37.70
N VAL A 548 -2.33 26.46 -37.47
CA VAL A 548 -1.75 27.39 -36.49
C VAL A 548 -1.60 28.76 -37.14
N GLY A 549 -2.20 29.79 -36.52
CA GLY A 549 -2.19 31.17 -37.00
C GLY A 549 -0.79 31.81 -36.98
N ALA A 550 -0.75 33.10 -37.33
CA ALA A 550 0.50 33.86 -37.45
C ALA A 550 1.30 33.94 -36.13
N PHE A 551 2.61 34.15 -36.26
CA PHE A 551 3.55 34.24 -35.14
C PHE A 551 3.17 35.36 -34.14
N GLY A 552 3.27 35.06 -32.85
CA GLY A 552 3.08 36.02 -31.75
C GLY A 552 1.65 36.56 -31.55
N ALA A 553 0.62 35.91 -32.11
CA ALA A 553 -0.71 36.51 -32.23
C ALA A 553 -1.61 36.45 -30.97
N THR A 554 -1.35 35.56 -30.00
CA THR A 554 -2.26 35.34 -28.87
C THR A 554 -1.52 35.26 -27.54
N SER A 555 -2.01 35.96 -26.51
CA SER A 555 -1.55 35.81 -25.13
C SER A 555 -2.43 34.81 -24.37
N PHE A 556 -1.83 34.06 -23.46
CA PHE A 556 -2.54 33.20 -22.51
C PHE A 556 -2.24 33.70 -21.10
N THR A 557 -3.30 33.98 -20.34
CA THR A 557 -3.17 34.30 -18.92
C THR A 557 -3.50 33.04 -18.13
N PRO A 558 -2.53 32.43 -17.42
CA PRO A 558 -2.83 31.27 -16.59
C PRO A 558 -3.81 31.65 -15.48
N PRO A 559 -4.70 30.73 -15.07
CA PRO A 559 -5.54 30.93 -13.89
C PRO A 559 -4.68 31.24 -12.66
N THR A 560 -5.19 32.08 -11.76
CA THR A 560 -4.54 32.31 -10.46
C THR A 560 -4.47 31.01 -9.68
N ALA A 561 -3.25 30.62 -9.31
CA ALA A 561 -3.01 29.45 -8.49
C ALA A 561 -3.21 29.75 -7.01
N THR A 562 -3.86 28.84 -6.28
CA THR A 562 -4.01 28.91 -4.82
C THR A 562 -3.46 27.64 -4.19
N ASN A 563 -2.32 27.75 -3.50
CA ASN A 563 -1.77 26.69 -2.67
C ASN A 563 -1.03 27.27 -1.46
N ASN A 564 -0.89 26.44 -0.41
CA ASN A 564 -0.24 26.83 0.84
C ASN A 564 1.27 26.52 0.85
N PHE A 565 1.86 26.08 -0.27
CA PHE A 565 3.29 25.74 -0.29
C PHE A 565 4.18 26.95 0.03
N SER A 566 3.74 28.15 -0.37
CA SER A 566 4.35 29.45 -0.03
C SER A 566 4.48 29.73 1.49
N ILE A 567 3.71 29.05 2.34
CA ILE A 567 3.83 29.15 3.81
C ILE A 567 5.20 28.63 4.28
N VAL A 568 5.74 27.60 3.61
CA VAL A 568 7.06 27.06 3.92
C VAL A 568 8.13 27.91 3.24
N PRO A 569 9.05 28.53 4.01
CA PRO A 569 10.15 29.31 3.47
C PRO A 569 10.98 28.51 2.46
N VAL A 570 11.45 29.17 1.40
CA VAL A 570 12.18 28.52 0.30
C VAL A 570 13.43 27.77 0.80
N ASN A 571 14.14 28.30 1.80
CA ASN A 571 15.31 27.68 2.41
C ASN A 571 14.99 26.45 3.30
N ARG A 572 13.72 26.13 3.52
CA ARG A 572 13.25 24.89 4.18
C ARG A 572 12.58 23.93 3.21
N ARG A 573 12.85 24.11 1.92
CA ARG A 573 12.38 23.21 0.86
C ARG A 573 13.54 22.37 0.34
N GLY A 574 13.32 21.06 0.17
CA GLY A 574 14.27 20.12 -0.41
C GLY A 574 13.82 19.64 -1.79
N ILE A 575 14.68 19.76 -2.79
CA ILE A 575 14.44 19.27 -4.16
C ILE A 575 15.43 18.17 -4.58
N CYS A 576 15.07 17.41 -5.61
CA CYS A 576 15.92 16.36 -6.18
C CYS A 576 15.70 16.24 -7.70
N THR A 577 16.16 17.23 -8.46
CA THR A 577 16.02 17.29 -9.92
C THR A 577 16.96 16.28 -10.61
N ALA A 578 16.53 15.03 -10.76
CA ALA A 578 17.29 14.02 -11.49
C ALA A 578 16.99 14.09 -13.00
N ALA A 579 18.03 14.29 -13.82
CA ALA A 579 17.89 14.32 -15.29
C ALA A 579 17.31 13.01 -15.84
N MET A 580 17.63 11.89 -15.17
CA MET A 580 17.04 10.58 -15.44
C MET A 580 15.51 10.57 -15.31
N LEU A 581 14.91 11.47 -14.53
CA LEU A 581 13.45 11.65 -14.39
C LEU A 581 12.90 12.78 -15.29
N GLY A 582 13.72 13.37 -16.16
CA GLY A 582 13.38 14.53 -16.99
C GLY A 582 13.36 15.85 -16.20
N LEU A 583 13.96 15.86 -15.01
CA LEU A 583 14.05 17.04 -14.15
C LEU A 583 15.46 17.62 -14.20
N HIS A 584 15.59 18.83 -14.71
CA HIS A 584 16.90 19.51 -14.82
C HIS A 584 17.18 20.39 -13.59
N PRO A 585 18.45 20.44 -13.11
CA PRO A 585 18.85 21.34 -12.04
C PRO A 585 18.49 22.80 -12.31
N SER A 586 18.21 23.55 -11.24
CA SER A 586 17.85 24.97 -11.33
C SER A 586 19.04 25.88 -11.67
N SER A 587 20.27 25.36 -11.55
CA SER A 587 21.52 26.03 -11.95
C SER A 587 22.52 25.00 -12.49
N ASP A 588 23.38 25.41 -13.42
CA ASP A 588 24.40 24.55 -14.03
C ASP A 588 25.47 24.17 -12.98
N PHE A 589 25.22 23.14 -12.17
CA PHE A 589 26.28 22.52 -11.38
C PHE A 589 27.22 21.76 -12.33
N SER A 590 28.34 22.39 -12.67
CA SER A 590 29.44 21.74 -13.39
C SER A 590 30.56 21.46 -12.37
N PRO A 591 30.67 20.23 -11.83
CA PRO A 591 31.77 19.90 -10.95
C PRO A 591 33.07 20.05 -11.75
N SER A 592 33.93 20.98 -11.33
CA SER A 592 35.27 21.11 -11.89
C SER A 592 36.10 19.92 -11.39
N VAL A 593 36.36 18.95 -12.26
CA VAL A 593 37.30 17.86 -11.97
C VAL A 593 38.68 18.48 -11.78
N VAL A 594 39.09 18.71 -10.53
CA VAL A 594 40.48 18.99 -10.23
C VAL A 594 41.19 17.65 -10.31
N VAL A 595 42.15 17.53 -11.21
CA VAL A 595 43.05 16.37 -11.30
C VAL A 595 43.85 16.34 -9.99
N ALA A 596 43.41 15.52 -9.04
CA ALA A 596 44.12 15.27 -7.78
C ALA A 596 44.79 13.89 -7.82
N ASP A 597 45.90 13.74 -7.09
CA ASP A 597 46.83 12.60 -7.18
C ASP A 597 46.27 11.25 -6.66
N SER A 598 45.03 11.22 -6.12
CA SER A 598 44.36 9.98 -5.68
C SER A 598 42.82 10.07 -5.73
N VAL A 599 42.13 8.93 -5.83
CA VAL A 599 40.65 8.82 -5.80
C VAL A 599 40.07 9.44 -4.53
N ALA A 600 40.73 9.27 -3.38
CA ALA A 600 40.32 9.87 -2.12
C ALA A 600 40.39 11.41 -2.15
N ALA A 601 41.42 11.98 -2.77
CA ALA A 601 41.55 13.43 -2.92
C ALA A 601 40.52 14.02 -3.91
N GLN A 602 40.23 13.32 -5.00
CA GLN A 602 39.18 13.70 -5.96
C GLN A 602 37.79 13.67 -5.29
N LEU A 603 37.54 12.69 -4.44
CA LEU A 603 36.31 12.60 -3.66
C LEU A 603 36.19 13.73 -2.65
N VAL A 604 37.23 14.05 -1.88
CA VAL A 604 37.24 15.19 -0.94
C VAL A 604 36.96 16.51 -1.65
N GLU A 605 37.53 16.70 -2.84
CA GLU A 605 37.31 17.90 -3.65
C GLU A 605 35.88 17.97 -4.22
N LEU A 606 35.34 16.85 -4.69
CA LEU A 606 33.93 16.73 -5.09
C LEU A 606 33.00 17.08 -3.91
N ILE A 607 33.27 16.51 -2.73
CA ILE A 607 32.54 16.78 -1.48
C ILE A 607 32.58 18.27 -1.14
N ARG A 608 33.74 18.92 -1.27
CA ARG A 608 33.91 20.35 -1.00
C ARG A 608 33.10 21.22 -1.96
N GLN A 609 33.08 20.90 -3.26
CA GLN A 609 32.28 21.61 -4.26
C GLN A 609 30.77 21.42 -4.01
N LEU A 610 30.39 20.21 -3.62
CA LEU A 610 29.04 19.81 -3.25
C LEU A 610 28.52 20.51 -1.98
N LEU A 611 29.36 20.69 -0.96
CA LEU A 611 29.04 21.48 0.23
C LEU A 611 28.87 22.97 -0.08
N GLN A 612 29.69 23.53 -0.98
CA GLN A 612 29.60 24.94 -1.39
C GLN A 612 28.32 25.26 -2.18
N PHE A 613 27.84 24.33 -3.00
CA PHE A 613 26.61 24.50 -3.79
C PHE A 613 25.34 24.57 -2.91
N ASN A 614 25.38 24.02 -1.69
CA ASN A 614 24.21 23.79 -0.82
C ASN A 614 23.86 24.92 0.16
N THR A 615 24.48 26.10 0.09
CA THR A 615 24.37 27.16 1.12
C THR A 615 23.65 28.43 0.66
N GLN A 616 22.85 28.39 -0.41
CA GLN A 616 22.15 29.58 -0.90
C GLN A 616 20.86 29.88 -0.11
N ALA A 617 20.84 30.99 0.62
CA ALA A 617 19.71 31.40 1.46
C ALA A 617 18.38 31.67 0.70
N ASN A 618 18.42 31.81 -0.63
CA ASN A 618 17.27 32.18 -1.47
C ASN A 618 16.82 31.08 -2.43
N ALA A 619 17.27 29.83 -2.24
CA ALA A 619 16.94 28.70 -3.10
C ALA A 619 16.53 27.47 -2.26
N PRO A 620 15.68 26.57 -2.81
CA PRO A 620 15.46 25.27 -2.18
C PRO A 620 16.77 24.49 -2.15
N ARG A 621 16.99 23.68 -1.11
CA ARG A 621 18.15 22.80 -1.03
C ARG A 621 18.05 21.71 -2.08
N GLU A 622 19.05 21.64 -2.94
CA GLU A 622 19.22 20.54 -3.88
C GLU A 622 20.18 19.52 -3.29
N ALA A 623 19.64 18.45 -2.68
CA ALA A 623 20.50 17.58 -1.88
C ALA A 623 21.59 16.88 -2.71
N LEU A 624 22.69 16.60 -1.99
CA LEU A 624 23.84 15.86 -2.48
C LEU A 624 23.43 14.54 -3.10
N ARG A 625 23.84 14.35 -4.36
CA ARG A 625 23.63 13.12 -5.12
C ARG A 625 24.65 13.03 -6.24
N ILE A 626 24.86 11.82 -6.72
CA ILE A 626 25.48 11.61 -8.02
C ILE A 626 24.42 11.73 -9.13
N PRO A 627 24.77 12.16 -10.35
CA PRO A 627 23.77 12.62 -11.32
C PRO A 627 22.71 11.60 -11.78
N THR A 628 22.96 10.29 -11.60
CA THR A 628 22.04 9.21 -11.98
C THR A 628 21.18 8.71 -10.81
N MET A 629 21.43 9.21 -9.60
CA MET A 629 20.68 8.88 -8.40
C MET A 629 19.41 9.73 -8.32
N ALA A 630 18.29 9.07 -8.00
CA ALA A 630 17.01 9.72 -7.87
C ALA A 630 16.47 9.60 -6.45
N ARG A 631 15.57 10.52 -6.12
CA ARG A 631 14.67 10.46 -4.98
C ARG A 631 13.29 10.81 -5.50
N THR A 632 12.27 10.14 -5.00
CA THR A 632 10.90 10.33 -5.50
C THR A 632 9.89 10.64 -4.41
N GLU A 633 10.32 10.66 -3.15
CA GLU A 633 9.49 11.02 -2.02
C GLU A 633 9.11 12.49 -2.04
N SER A 634 7.85 12.73 -1.68
CA SER A 634 7.32 14.04 -1.40
C SER A 634 6.79 14.07 0.03
N ILE A 635 7.26 15.03 0.81
CA ILE A 635 6.93 15.20 2.21
C ILE A 635 6.49 16.64 2.45
N ALA A 636 5.31 16.83 3.04
CA ALA A 636 4.89 18.12 3.58
C ALA A 636 4.73 17.96 5.09
N ALA A 637 5.50 18.70 5.88
CA ALA A 637 5.51 18.58 7.34
C ALA A 637 5.32 19.95 7.99
N ILE A 638 4.56 20.00 9.08
CA ILE A 638 4.43 21.16 9.94
C ILE A 638 4.51 20.75 11.41
N GLY A 639 5.31 21.50 12.17
CA GLY A 639 5.43 21.40 13.61
C GLY A 639 4.90 22.69 14.23
N THR A 640 3.87 22.57 15.07
CA THR A 640 3.33 23.70 15.83
C THR A 640 3.64 23.55 17.31
N SER A 641 3.87 24.66 18.01
CA SER A 641 4.11 24.65 19.46
C SER A 641 2.87 25.08 20.23
N SER A 642 2.37 24.20 21.10
CA SER A 642 1.41 24.52 22.17
C SER A 642 2.02 24.15 23.54
N GLY A 643 3.30 24.50 23.75
CA GLY A 643 4.06 24.15 24.95
C GLY A 643 5.55 23.88 24.66
N ASN A 644 6.17 23.01 25.46
CA ASN A 644 7.60 22.68 25.34
C ASN A 644 7.92 21.62 24.26
N ALA A 645 6.94 20.91 23.70
CA ALA A 645 7.14 19.94 22.62
C ALA A 645 6.21 20.24 21.43
N GLY A 646 6.71 20.03 20.22
CA GLY A 646 5.95 20.29 19.00
C GLY A 646 4.94 19.19 18.70
N GLN A 647 3.78 19.59 18.19
CA GLN A 647 2.82 18.69 17.55
C GLN A 647 3.12 18.66 16.06
N TRP A 648 3.46 17.48 15.55
CA TRP A 648 3.87 17.30 14.16
C TRP A 648 2.76 16.63 13.35
N GLU A 649 2.49 17.20 12.19
CA GLU A 649 1.61 16.67 11.16
C GLU A 649 2.39 16.59 9.85
N THR A 650 2.39 15.42 9.21
CA THR A 650 3.20 15.15 8.03
C THR A 650 2.46 14.31 7.00
N VAL A 651 2.58 14.67 5.73
CA VAL A 651 2.11 13.87 4.58
C VAL A 651 3.31 13.29 3.86
N LEU A 652 3.24 11.99 3.54
CA LEU A 652 4.21 11.27 2.69
C LEU A 652 3.50 10.73 1.45
N SER A 653 4.10 10.92 0.27
CA SER A 653 3.64 10.36 -1.00
C SER A 653 4.78 10.23 -2.00
N GLY A 654 4.64 9.37 -3.01
CA GLY A 654 5.50 9.41 -4.21
C GLY A 654 5.04 10.44 -5.25
N GLY A 655 3.86 11.03 -5.11
CA GLY A 655 3.37 12.07 -6.01
C GLY A 655 4.14 13.37 -5.81
N PHE A 656 4.70 13.92 -6.89
CA PHE A 656 5.50 15.14 -6.83
C PHE A 656 4.62 16.34 -6.43
N LEU A 657 5.18 17.35 -5.76
CA LEU A 657 4.48 18.60 -5.41
C LEU A 657 4.36 19.52 -6.63
N MET A 658 3.81 18.94 -7.70
CA MET A 658 3.72 19.45 -9.06
C MET A 658 2.30 19.21 -9.58
N PRO A 659 1.87 19.94 -10.62
CA PRO A 659 0.51 19.84 -11.14
C PRO A 659 0.10 18.43 -11.60
N GLU A 660 1.06 17.59 -11.98
CA GLU A 660 0.84 16.19 -12.40
C GLU A 660 0.29 15.27 -11.30
N SER A 661 0.41 15.66 -10.03
CA SER A 661 -0.14 14.90 -8.90
C SER A 661 -1.57 15.31 -8.56
N HIS A 662 -2.15 16.31 -9.24
CA HIS A 662 -3.54 16.68 -9.05
C HIS A 662 -4.47 15.70 -9.80
N VAL A 663 -4.56 14.48 -9.27
CA VAL A 663 -5.23 13.33 -9.88
C VAL A 663 -6.25 12.73 -8.92
N GLU A 664 -7.46 12.50 -9.41
CA GLU A 664 -8.52 11.73 -8.74
C GLU A 664 -9.05 10.63 -9.66
N LYS A 665 -9.49 11.02 -10.86
CA LYS A 665 -10.14 10.14 -11.83
C LYS A 665 -9.30 10.06 -13.10
N TYR A 666 -8.19 9.33 -13.03
CA TYR A 666 -7.25 9.20 -14.15
C TYR A 666 -7.91 8.64 -15.42
N ARG A 667 -8.98 7.85 -15.29
CA ARG A 667 -9.76 7.35 -16.43
C ARG A 667 -10.56 8.40 -17.17
N GLN A 668 -10.93 9.47 -16.46
CA GLN A 668 -11.64 10.62 -17.01
C GLN A 668 -10.67 11.75 -17.37
N GLY A 669 -9.37 11.46 -17.46
CA GLY A 669 -8.35 12.45 -17.79
C GLY A 669 -8.13 13.51 -16.70
N ASN A 670 -8.42 13.16 -15.44
CA ASN A 670 -8.21 13.98 -14.24
C ASN A 670 -8.92 15.34 -14.30
N PRO A 671 -10.26 15.34 -14.34
CA PRO A 671 -11.02 16.57 -14.43
C PRO A 671 -10.80 17.44 -13.19
N GLY A 672 -10.54 18.74 -13.42
CA GLY A 672 -10.14 19.70 -12.38
C GLY A 672 -8.63 19.83 -12.20
N GLY A 673 -7.83 18.86 -12.67
CA GLY A 673 -6.38 18.89 -12.63
C GLY A 673 -5.74 19.60 -13.82
N VAL A 674 -4.46 19.95 -13.67
CA VAL A 674 -3.64 20.46 -14.79
C VAL A 674 -3.24 19.28 -15.69
N ALA A 675 -3.21 19.50 -17.00
CA ALA A 675 -2.78 18.49 -17.95
C ALA A 675 -1.33 18.04 -17.70
N GLY A 676 -1.09 16.74 -17.85
CA GLY A 676 0.20 16.10 -17.61
C GLY A 676 0.16 14.61 -17.90
N PRO A 677 1.20 13.84 -17.52
CA PRO A 677 1.14 12.38 -17.55
C PRO A 677 -0.06 11.87 -16.73
N GLU A 678 -0.62 10.71 -17.11
CA GLU A 678 -1.60 10.07 -16.23
C GLU A 678 -0.83 9.41 -15.08
N THR A 679 -0.99 9.91 -13.86
CA THR A 679 -0.30 9.37 -12.68
C THR A 679 -1.29 8.72 -11.72
N SER A 680 -0.82 7.69 -11.00
CA SER A 680 -1.47 7.20 -9.79
C SER A 680 -0.65 7.66 -8.61
N VAL A 681 -1.29 8.37 -7.69
CA VAL A 681 -0.66 8.95 -6.51
C VAL A 681 -1.41 8.46 -5.30
N SER A 682 -0.69 7.84 -4.37
CA SER A 682 -1.21 7.39 -3.08
C SER A 682 -0.32 7.96 -1.99
N GLY A 683 -0.72 7.87 -0.73
CA GLY A 683 0.13 8.36 0.35
C GLY A 683 -0.50 8.15 1.72
N ILE A 684 0.14 8.74 2.71
CA ILE A 684 -0.37 8.76 4.08
C ILE A 684 -0.23 10.16 4.66
N PHE A 685 -1.20 10.54 5.47
CA PHE A 685 -1.03 11.54 6.51
C PHE A 685 -0.68 10.82 7.81
N ALA A 686 0.27 11.38 8.57
CA ALA A 686 0.67 10.92 9.89
C ALA A 686 0.77 12.10 10.85
N GLY A 687 0.16 11.97 12.02
CA GLY A 687 0.28 12.90 13.14
C GLY A 687 1.14 12.35 14.27
N ASP A 688 1.22 13.12 15.36
CA ASP A 688 1.80 12.70 16.64
C ASP A 688 3.28 12.25 16.50
N GLN A 689 3.63 11.10 17.08
CA GLN A 689 5.00 10.59 17.09
C GLN A 689 5.48 10.11 15.72
N LEU A 690 4.60 9.51 14.92
CA LEU A 690 4.94 9.08 13.56
C LEU A 690 5.11 10.29 12.63
N GLY A 691 4.27 11.32 12.78
CA GLY A 691 4.42 12.61 12.09
C GLY A 691 5.75 13.29 12.40
N TYR A 692 6.19 13.22 13.66
CA TYR A 692 7.51 13.70 14.11
C TYR A 692 8.67 12.95 13.44
N ASP A 693 8.63 11.62 13.37
CA ASP A 693 9.69 10.83 12.73
C ASP A 693 9.78 11.12 11.22
N LEU A 694 8.66 11.34 10.54
CA LEU A 694 8.65 11.80 9.15
C LEU A 694 9.17 13.24 9.00
N ALA A 695 8.92 14.11 9.97
CA ALA A 695 9.46 15.46 9.97
C ALA A 695 10.99 15.48 10.14
N LEU A 696 11.57 14.53 10.91
CA LEU A 696 13.03 14.33 10.95
C LEU A 696 13.57 13.93 9.57
N ALA A 697 12.88 13.03 8.87
CA ALA A 697 13.23 12.67 7.50
C ALA A 697 13.09 13.88 6.54
N ALA A 698 12.06 14.72 6.69
CA ALA A 698 11.89 15.93 5.91
C ALA A 698 13.02 16.95 6.15
N ASN A 699 13.37 17.18 7.42
CA ASN A 699 14.47 18.08 7.81
C ASN A 699 15.81 17.60 7.21
N ARG A 700 16.08 16.29 7.25
CA ARG A 700 17.25 15.67 6.59
C ARG A 700 17.36 16.01 5.10
N ARG A 701 16.22 16.14 4.42
CA ARG A 701 16.14 16.46 3.00
C ARG A 701 16.19 17.96 2.73
N ALA A 702 15.55 18.77 3.57
CA ALA A 702 15.44 20.21 3.41
C ALA A 702 16.66 21.01 3.86
N ASN A 703 17.44 20.51 4.83
CA ASN A 703 18.57 21.23 5.41
C ASN A 703 19.89 20.45 5.33
N ASP A 704 21.02 21.16 5.30
CA ASP A 704 22.34 20.58 5.54
C ASP A 704 22.56 20.23 7.02
N LEU A 705 23.64 19.51 7.33
CA LEU A 705 23.91 19.00 8.67
C LEU A 705 23.89 20.10 9.74
N LEU A 706 24.49 21.27 9.52
CA LEU A 706 24.58 22.31 10.55
C LEU A 706 23.21 22.94 10.83
N ASN A 707 22.47 23.29 9.78
CA ASN A 707 21.12 23.84 9.91
C ASN A 707 20.15 22.82 10.52
N ARG A 708 20.32 21.53 10.23
CA ARG A 708 19.55 20.46 10.89
C ARG A 708 19.82 20.40 12.39
N LEU A 709 21.08 20.48 12.80
CA LEU A 709 21.46 20.43 14.22
C LEU A 709 20.91 21.65 14.98
N GLU A 710 20.85 22.82 14.34
CA GLU A 710 20.18 24.00 14.89
C GLU A 710 18.67 23.77 15.06
N ASP A 711 17.99 23.28 14.02
CA ASP A 711 16.57 22.93 14.10
C ASP A 711 16.31 21.87 15.19
N TYR A 712 17.20 20.88 15.34
CA TYR A 712 17.11 19.87 16.39
C TYR A 712 17.35 20.41 17.80
N ASP A 713 17.92 21.59 17.99
CA ASP A 713 17.98 22.23 19.32
C ASP A 713 16.69 23.01 19.65
N ASN A 714 15.83 23.23 18.66
CA ASN A 714 14.54 23.88 18.84
C ASN A 714 13.59 23.01 19.68
N ALA A 715 12.86 23.64 20.61
CA ALA A 715 11.87 22.97 21.46
C ALA A 715 10.73 22.29 20.67
N ILE A 716 10.41 22.77 19.46
CA ILE A 716 9.42 22.12 18.57
C ILE A 716 9.83 20.68 18.22
N PHE A 717 11.14 20.38 18.18
CA PHE A 717 11.62 19.02 17.95
C PHE A 717 11.70 18.16 19.22
N ASN A 718 11.26 18.64 20.38
CA ASN A 718 11.12 17.78 21.56
C ASN A 718 10.18 16.64 21.25
N ALA A 719 10.65 15.41 21.56
CA ALA A 719 9.94 14.20 21.22
C ALA A 719 8.51 14.27 21.77
N PRO A 720 7.49 14.17 20.91
CA PRO A 720 6.12 14.28 21.37
C PRO A 720 5.77 13.10 22.28
N PRO A 721 4.94 13.33 23.32
CA PRO A 721 4.43 12.23 24.13
C PRO A 721 3.57 11.29 23.27
N ALA A 722 3.28 10.11 23.81
CA ALA A 722 2.28 9.23 23.20
C ALA A 722 0.94 9.97 23.06
N PRO A 723 0.18 9.75 21.98
CA PRO A 723 -1.07 10.47 21.73
C PRO A 723 -2.07 10.21 22.85
N ALA A 724 -2.73 11.27 23.32
CA ALA A 724 -3.72 11.19 24.40
C ALA A 724 -4.97 10.39 23.99
N SER A 725 -5.27 10.34 22.69
CA SER A 725 -6.33 9.53 22.10
C SER A 725 -5.72 8.65 21.01
N PRO A 726 -5.10 7.51 21.38
CA PRO A 726 -4.35 6.70 20.45
C PRO A 726 -5.26 6.06 19.40
N SER A 727 -4.84 6.14 18.14
CA SER A 727 -5.42 5.40 17.03
C SER A 727 -5.21 3.88 17.21
N THR A 728 -5.57 3.11 16.18
CA THR A 728 -5.33 1.66 16.14
C THR A 728 -4.05 1.32 15.37
N ILE A 729 -3.40 2.30 14.74
CA ILE A 729 -2.27 2.09 13.86
C ILE A 729 -0.97 2.14 14.65
N SER A 730 -0.12 1.14 14.41
CA SER A 730 1.30 1.18 14.77
C SER A 730 2.13 1.29 13.49
N GLY A 731 3.25 2.01 13.53
CA GLY A 731 4.09 2.17 12.36
C GLY A 731 5.52 2.61 12.65
N ALA A 732 6.36 2.50 11.63
CA ALA A 732 7.76 2.90 11.68
C ALA A 732 8.16 3.58 10.37
N VAL A 733 8.93 4.66 10.47
CA VAL A 733 9.51 5.36 9.31
C VAL A 733 10.80 4.66 8.91
N LEU A 734 10.84 4.16 7.68
CA LEU A 734 11.93 3.39 7.10
C LEU A 734 12.67 4.27 6.09
N GLN A 735 14.00 4.25 6.12
CA GLN A 735 14.83 5.01 5.19
C GLN A 735 15.66 4.09 4.31
N THR A 736 15.70 4.40 3.02
CA THR A 736 16.73 3.93 2.11
C THR A 736 17.68 5.08 1.82
N VAL A 737 18.97 4.88 2.12
CA VAL A 737 20.01 5.90 1.95
C VAL A 737 21.25 5.23 1.37
N SER A 738 21.81 5.80 0.30
CA SER A 738 23.09 5.34 -0.23
C SER A 738 24.23 5.71 0.72
N ALA A 739 25.19 4.79 0.86
CA ALA A 739 26.45 5.09 1.52
C ALA A 739 27.17 6.25 0.79
N TYR A 740 27.92 7.05 1.55
CA TYR A 740 28.79 8.15 1.11
C TYR A 740 28.12 9.36 0.44
N VAL A 741 26.80 9.38 0.22
CA VAL A 741 26.19 10.44 -0.60
C VAL A 741 25.70 11.64 0.20
N GLU A 742 24.90 11.40 1.23
CA GLU A 742 24.17 12.50 1.90
C GLU A 742 25.03 13.29 2.90
N THR A 743 25.99 12.60 3.53
CA THR A 743 26.87 13.12 4.59
C THR A 743 28.29 12.57 4.40
N PRO A 744 28.91 12.76 3.22
CA PRO A 744 30.17 12.11 2.83
C PRO A 744 31.33 12.31 3.81
N GLU A 745 31.35 13.44 4.53
CA GLU A 745 32.33 13.76 5.55
C GLU A 745 32.42 12.70 6.66
N PHE A 746 31.30 12.08 7.02
CA PHE A 746 31.27 11.00 8.01
C PHE A 746 31.63 9.65 7.41
N GLY A 747 31.26 9.40 6.14
CA GLY A 747 31.55 8.13 5.48
C GLY A 747 33.04 7.83 5.33
N LEU A 748 33.89 8.85 5.33
CA LEU A 748 35.35 8.74 5.18
C LEU A 748 36.13 8.62 6.51
N LEU A 749 35.46 8.76 7.65
CA LEU A 749 36.11 8.61 8.95
C LEU A 749 36.42 7.13 9.26
N PRO A 750 37.48 6.83 10.04
CA PRO A 750 37.81 5.48 10.47
C PRO A 750 36.66 4.78 11.21
N GLU A 751 36.54 3.46 11.10
CA GLU A 751 35.50 2.71 11.82
C GLU A 751 35.69 2.72 13.36
N SER A 752 36.93 2.84 13.83
CA SER A 752 37.22 3.07 15.25
C SER A 752 36.62 4.37 15.79
N ASP A 753 36.41 5.36 14.91
CA ASP A 753 35.80 6.64 15.26
C ASP A 753 34.27 6.50 15.45
N LEU A 754 33.64 5.44 14.91
CA LEU A 754 32.22 5.10 15.14
C LEU A 754 32.03 4.46 16.51
N ALA A 755 32.88 3.50 16.85
CA ALA A 755 32.85 2.81 18.16
C ALA A 755 33.22 3.75 19.33
N GLY A 756 34.00 4.81 19.04
CA GLY A 756 34.41 5.84 19.99
C GLY A 756 33.51 7.07 20.08
N LEU A 757 32.34 7.08 19.41
CA LEU A 757 31.45 8.26 19.42
C LEU A 757 31.03 8.60 20.85
N PRO A 758 31.26 9.84 21.31
CA PRO A 758 30.96 10.20 22.70
C PRO A 758 29.49 10.03 23.07
N ALA A 759 29.25 9.66 24.33
CA ALA A 759 27.90 9.49 24.87
C ALA A 759 27.24 10.83 25.27
N THR A 760 28.03 11.91 25.41
CA THR A 760 27.54 13.23 25.78
C THR A 760 27.79 14.26 24.68
N VAL A 761 27.02 15.34 24.72
CA VAL A 761 27.03 16.39 23.70
C VAL A 761 28.26 17.29 23.79
N ALA A 762 28.73 17.55 25.01
CA ALA A 762 29.93 18.34 25.25
C ALA A 762 31.17 17.65 24.65
N ASP A 763 31.24 16.33 24.81
CA ASP A 763 32.30 15.51 24.24
C ASP A 763 32.14 15.35 22.73
N LEU A 764 30.91 15.23 22.22
CA LEU A 764 30.62 15.14 20.79
C LEU A 764 30.98 16.42 20.03
N LYS A 765 30.72 17.60 20.61
CA LYS A 765 31.15 18.90 20.05
C LYS A 765 32.67 18.94 19.87
N SER A 766 33.39 18.59 20.92
CA SER A 766 34.86 18.56 20.93
C SER A 766 35.39 17.53 19.93
N TYR A 767 34.73 16.40 19.81
CA TYR A 767 35.08 15.32 18.88
C TYR A 767 34.92 15.74 17.41
N ILE A 768 33.77 16.30 17.03
CA ILE A 768 33.47 16.75 15.67
C ILE A 768 34.43 17.87 15.24
N GLN A 769 34.66 18.86 16.11
CA GLN A 769 35.58 19.96 15.84
C GLN A 769 37.01 19.48 15.57
N ASN A 770 37.49 18.51 16.34
CA ASN A 770 38.86 17.99 16.20
C ASN A 770 39.03 17.05 14.99
N LYS A 771 37.99 16.31 14.59
CA LYS A 771 38.09 15.27 13.55
C LYS A 771 37.77 15.76 12.14
N ILE A 772 36.85 16.71 11.99
CA ILE A 772 36.48 17.27 10.66
C ILE A 772 37.47 18.38 10.22
N ASN A 773 38.36 18.81 11.12
CA ASN A 773 39.39 19.82 10.85
C ASN A 773 38.79 21.11 10.25
N LEU A 774 37.64 21.54 10.79
CA LEU A 774 36.95 22.75 10.37
C LEU A 774 37.88 23.97 10.56
N PRO A 775 37.96 24.90 9.59
CA PRO A 775 38.74 26.12 9.75
C PRO A 775 38.32 26.86 11.03
N SER A 776 39.26 27.43 11.77
CA SER A 776 38.98 28.18 13.00
C SER A 776 38.05 29.39 12.80
N SER A 777 37.82 29.81 11.55
CA SER A 777 36.84 30.82 11.15
C SER A 777 35.39 30.31 11.08
N VAL A 778 35.19 28.99 11.11
CA VAL A 778 33.88 28.34 11.17
C VAL A 778 33.64 27.95 12.63
N SER A 779 33.02 28.85 13.40
CA SER A 779 32.50 28.47 14.71
C SER A 779 31.30 27.56 14.52
N MET A 780 31.36 26.32 15.02
CA MET A 780 30.13 25.58 15.32
C MET A 780 29.24 26.53 16.15
N PRO A 781 27.95 26.68 15.81
CA PRO A 781 27.09 27.58 16.58
C PRO A 781 27.15 27.22 18.07
N ASP A 782 26.76 28.13 18.95
CA ASP A 782 26.56 27.88 20.39
C ASP A 782 25.36 26.92 20.66
N LEU A 783 25.20 25.94 19.79
CA LEU A 783 24.49 24.70 20.01
C LEU A 783 24.95 24.15 21.38
N PHE A 784 24.01 23.56 22.12
CA PHE A 784 24.23 22.70 23.29
C PHE A 784 24.19 23.35 24.70
N ASN A 785 23.85 24.64 24.85
CA ASN A 785 23.95 25.31 26.16
C ASN A 785 22.70 25.31 27.07
N GLY A 786 21.56 24.73 26.66
CA GLY A 786 20.27 24.95 27.35
C GLY A 786 19.56 23.75 28.01
N ASN A 787 19.52 22.57 27.37
CA ASN A 787 18.68 21.45 27.79
C ASN A 787 19.36 20.06 27.56
N PRO A 788 19.58 19.25 28.62
CA PRO A 788 20.18 17.91 28.48
C PRO A 788 19.42 16.97 27.54
N ALA A 789 18.09 17.06 27.48
CA ALA A 789 17.27 16.20 26.60
C ALA A 789 17.44 16.52 25.10
N ASN A 790 17.73 17.78 24.76
CA ASN A 790 18.12 18.16 23.39
C ASN A 790 19.45 17.51 23.01
N GLY A 791 20.30 17.33 24.02
CA GLY A 791 21.60 16.75 23.87
C GLY A 791 21.59 15.28 23.41
N ASP A 792 20.87 14.42 24.14
CA ASP A 792 20.80 13.00 23.82
C ASP A 792 20.20 12.75 22.41
N ARG A 793 19.22 13.57 22.01
CA ARG A 793 18.65 13.56 20.66
C ARG A 793 19.71 13.83 19.60
N ILE A 794 20.50 14.88 19.77
CA ILE A 794 21.54 15.26 18.80
C ILE A 794 22.60 14.16 18.68
N VAL A 795 22.99 13.53 19.79
CA VAL A 795 23.91 12.39 19.78
C VAL A 795 23.31 11.21 18.98
N ALA A 796 22.04 10.88 19.22
CA ALA A 796 21.36 9.80 18.49
C ALA A 796 21.26 10.07 16.98
N GLU A 797 20.94 11.31 16.60
CA GLU A 797 20.86 11.73 15.20
C GLU A 797 22.23 11.69 14.51
N ILE A 798 23.29 12.16 15.18
CA ILE A 798 24.66 12.10 14.63
C ILE A 798 25.14 10.66 14.48
N LYS A 799 24.84 9.78 15.46
CA LYS A 799 25.12 8.34 15.34
C LYS A 799 24.43 7.76 14.10
N ARG A 800 23.12 8.00 13.96
CA ARG A 800 22.34 7.56 12.79
C ARG A 800 22.93 8.07 11.47
N GLU A 801 23.36 9.32 11.41
CA GLU A 801 23.98 9.89 10.22
C GLU A 801 25.33 9.25 9.89
N PHE A 802 26.14 8.91 10.90
CA PHE A 802 27.42 8.24 10.68
C PHE A 802 27.22 6.84 10.08
N TYR A 803 26.30 6.04 10.64
CA TYR A 803 25.96 4.72 10.11
C TYR A 803 25.41 4.82 8.67
N ALA A 804 24.47 5.74 8.44
CA ALA A 804 23.92 5.96 7.11
C ALA A 804 24.98 6.40 6.09
N ALA A 805 25.91 7.28 6.49
CA ALA A 805 26.99 7.72 5.62
C ALA A 805 28.00 6.61 5.30
N ARG A 806 28.25 5.68 6.22
CA ARG A 806 29.26 4.62 6.05
C ARG A 806 28.71 3.37 5.36
N TYR A 807 27.56 2.88 5.81
CA TYR A 807 26.97 1.61 5.37
C TYR A 807 25.71 1.81 4.52
N GLY A 808 25.19 3.02 4.41
CA GLY A 808 23.85 3.26 3.88
C GLY A 808 22.77 2.78 4.85
N ARG A 809 21.50 2.95 4.47
CA ARG A 809 20.33 2.35 5.13
C ARG A 809 19.49 1.57 4.15
N ARG A 810 18.90 0.48 4.63
CA ARG A 810 18.06 -0.45 3.84
C ARG A 810 16.81 -0.87 4.61
N ASP A 811 16.26 0.01 5.44
CA ASP A 811 15.22 -0.34 6.42
C ASP A 811 14.00 -1.00 5.77
N TRP A 812 13.61 -0.53 4.58
CA TRP A 812 12.46 -1.07 3.84
C TRP A 812 12.70 -2.48 3.29
N GLN A 813 13.93 -2.81 2.91
CA GLN A 813 14.31 -4.14 2.42
C GLN A 813 13.99 -5.21 3.48
N TRP A 814 14.50 -5.00 4.70
CA TRP A 814 14.34 -5.94 5.81
C TRP A 814 12.88 -6.08 6.26
N SER A 815 12.18 -4.95 6.34
CA SER A 815 10.75 -4.92 6.67
C SER A 815 9.90 -5.69 5.64
N LEU A 816 10.15 -5.46 4.35
CA LEU A 816 9.41 -6.10 3.26
C LEU A 816 9.72 -7.60 3.15
N GLU A 817 10.97 -8.01 3.34
CA GLU A 817 11.38 -9.41 3.39
C GLU A 817 10.59 -10.15 4.48
N PHE A 818 10.61 -9.63 5.71
CA PHE A 818 9.95 -10.27 6.84
C PHE A 818 8.45 -10.42 6.60
N ALA A 819 7.79 -9.37 6.09
CA ALA A 819 6.36 -9.42 5.77
C ALA A 819 6.04 -10.49 4.70
N ILE A 820 6.85 -10.60 3.64
CA ILE A 820 6.60 -11.55 2.55
C ILE A 820 6.91 -12.99 2.97
N SER A 821 7.95 -13.22 3.76
CA SER A 821 8.29 -14.54 4.31
C SER A 821 7.19 -15.14 5.20
N HIS A 822 6.30 -14.29 5.74
CA HIS A 822 5.16 -14.72 6.55
C HIS A 822 3.82 -14.69 5.81
N ALA A 823 3.79 -14.24 4.55
CA ALA A 823 2.56 -14.08 3.79
C ALA A 823 1.85 -15.41 3.51
N ARG A 824 0.52 -15.46 3.65
CA ARG A 824 -0.26 -16.72 3.52
C ARG A 824 -1.45 -16.65 2.57
N ASP A 825 -2.03 -15.49 2.30
CA ASP A 825 -3.28 -15.39 1.54
C ASP A 825 -3.15 -14.47 0.33
N LEU A 826 -2.69 -13.23 0.51
CA LEU A 826 -2.52 -12.27 -0.57
C LEU A 826 -1.41 -11.26 -0.31
N ILE A 827 -0.52 -11.13 -1.30
CA ILE A 827 0.34 -9.98 -1.46
C ILE A 827 -0.23 -9.11 -2.60
N TYR A 828 -0.55 -7.85 -2.28
CA TYR A 828 -0.91 -6.83 -3.27
C TYR A 828 0.18 -5.78 -3.33
N MET A 829 0.69 -5.50 -4.54
CA MET A 829 1.77 -4.54 -4.73
C MET A 829 1.47 -3.60 -5.91
N GLU A 830 1.45 -2.30 -5.63
CA GLU A 830 1.54 -1.23 -6.63
C GLU A 830 2.94 -0.65 -6.59
N THR A 831 3.68 -0.70 -7.70
CA THR A 831 5.07 -0.21 -7.73
C THR A 831 5.48 0.24 -9.12
N GLN A 832 6.52 1.08 -9.22
CA GLN A 832 7.08 1.49 -10.50
C GLN A 832 7.68 0.30 -11.27
N CYS A 833 8.40 -0.58 -10.59
CA CYS A 833 9.10 -1.73 -11.16
C CYS A 833 9.31 -2.81 -10.10
N LEU A 834 9.44 -4.07 -10.52
CA LEU A 834 9.91 -5.18 -9.69
C LEU A 834 10.95 -5.95 -10.51
N THR A 835 12.16 -6.09 -9.99
CA THR A 835 13.23 -6.85 -10.64
C THR A 835 13.92 -7.79 -9.66
N GLN A 836 14.57 -8.81 -10.21
CA GLN A 836 15.45 -9.66 -9.45
C GLN A 836 16.71 -8.90 -9.01
N ASN A 837 17.25 -9.25 -7.85
CA ASN A 837 18.55 -8.79 -7.38
C ASN A 837 19.53 -9.96 -7.30
N ASP A 838 20.46 -10.08 -8.25
CA ASP A 838 21.35 -11.24 -8.38
C ASP A 838 22.63 -11.12 -7.51
N ASP A 839 22.63 -10.24 -6.52
CA ASP A 839 23.79 -9.94 -5.69
C ASP A 839 23.84 -10.86 -4.46
N ASN A 840 24.99 -11.52 -4.26
CA ASN A 840 25.21 -12.53 -3.21
C ASN A 840 25.84 -11.97 -1.93
N GLU A 841 25.88 -10.64 -1.79
CA GLU A 841 26.42 -9.97 -0.62
C GLU A 841 25.47 -10.08 0.59
N ALA A 842 26.02 -10.22 1.80
CA ALA A 842 25.23 -10.43 3.02
C ALA A 842 24.29 -9.26 3.39
N TYR A 843 24.50 -8.08 2.82
CA TYR A 843 23.66 -6.89 2.99
C TYR A 843 22.60 -6.73 1.90
N SER A 844 22.62 -7.61 0.90
CA SER A 844 21.76 -7.60 -0.26
C SER A 844 20.70 -8.69 -0.13
N PHE A 845 19.55 -8.45 -0.74
CA PHE A 845 18.38 -9.30 -0.66
C PHE A 845 17.73 -9.44 -2.04
N ASP A 846 17.35 -10.67 -2.42
CA ASP A 846 16.57 -10.94 -3.61
C ASP A 846 15.09 -11.17 -3.28
N LEU A 847 14.31 -10.10 -3.42
CA LEU A 847 12.88 -10.15 -3.15
C LEU A 847 12.13 -11.17 -4.03
N VAL A 848 12.59 -11.39 -5.27
CA VAL A 848 11.93 -12.31 -6.20
C VAL A 848 12.09 -13.74 -5.72
N ASP A 849 13.27 -14.11 -5.20
CA ASP A 849 13.51 -15.45 -4.65
C ASP A 849 12.66 -15.70 -3.41
N THR A 850 12.59 -14.75 -2.47
CA THR A 850 11.71 -14.86 -1.29
C THR A 850 10.25 -15.01 -1.67
N LEU A 851 9.77 -14.24 -2.65
CA LEU A 851 8.40 -14.36 -3.15
C LEU A 851 8.17 -15.72 -3.80
N VAL A 852 9.10 -16.21 -4.61
CA VAL A 852 9.03 -17.53 -5.25
C VAL A 852 9.03 -18.65 -4.21
N HIS A 853 9.89 -18.55 -3.20
CA HIS A 853 9.95 -19.49 -2.08
C HIS A 853 8.60 -19.51 -1.36
N GLN A 854 8.07 -18.35 -0.98
CA GLN A 854 6.81 -18.27 -0.25
C GLN A 854 5.61 -18.75 -1.06
N LEU A 855 5.54 -18.41 -2.36
CA LEU A 855 4.48 -18.87 -3.25
C LEU A 855 4.46 -20.40 -3.40
N LYS A 856 5.63 -21.06 -3.29
CA LYS A 856 5.76 -22.52 -3.29
C LYS A 856 5.42 -23.13 -1.92
N SER A 857 5.88 -22.51 -0.84
CA SER A 857 5.65 -23.00 0.53
C SER A 857 4.20 -22.82 0.99
N GLN A 858 3.50 -21.80 0.48
CA GLN A 858 2.11 -21.48 0.78
C GLN A 858 1.21 -21.60 -0.46
N PRO A 859 0.58 -22.76 -0.69
CA PRO A 859 -0.34 -22.97 -1.82
C PRO A 859 -1.58 -22.07 -1.80
N SER A 860 -1.93 -21.51 -0.65
CA SER A 860 -2.99 -20.52 -0.48
C SER A 860 -2.59 -19.11 -0.92
N LEU A 861 -1.29 -18.80 -0.94
CA LEU A 861 -0.82 -17.45 -1.21
C LEU A 861 -1.07 -17.07 -2.67
N ARG A 862 -1.56 -15.85 -2.87
CA ARG A 862 -1.79 -15.23 -4.17
C ARG A 862 -0.99 -13.93 -4.26
N PHE A 863 -0.62 -13.55 -5.48
CA PHE A 863 0.13 -12.33 -5.73
C PHE A 863 -0.50 -11.51 -6.85
N ILE A 864 -0.70 -10.22 -6.59
CA ILE A 864 -1.14 -9.24 -7.59
C ILE A 864 -0.10 -8.15 -7.68
N LEU A 865 0.53 -8.05 -8.85
CA LEU A 865 1.46 -6.99 -9.21
C LEU A 865 0.77 -5.98 -10.13
N VAL A 866 0.76 -4.73 -9.73
CA VAL A 866 0.37 -3.61 -10.56
C VAL A 866 1.62 -2.75 -10.75
N CYS A 867 2.08 -2.63 -11.99
CA CYS A 867 3.30 -1.86 -12.25
C CYS A 867 3.25 -1.02 -13.52
N ASN A 868 4.12 -0.02 -13.61
CA ASN A 868 4.17 0.89 -14.75
C ASN A 868 4.48 0.14 -16.05
N LYS A 869 3.74 0.44 -17.12
CA LYS A 869 4.10 -0.06 -18.46
C LYS A 869 5.46 0.53 -18.88
N LYS A 870 5.50 1.86 -18.94
CA LYS A 870 6.70 2.66 -19.23
C LYS A 870 7.30 3.16 -17.91
N LEU A 871 8.59 2.91 -17.71
CA LEU A 871 9.28 3.42 -16.51
C LEU A 871 9.48 4.93 -16.63
N SER A 872 9.54 5.63 -15.50
CA SER A 872 9.67 7.09 -15.43
C SER A 872 11.09 7.58 -15.73
N PHE A 873 11.69 7.06 -16.79
CA PHE A 873 12.95 7.54 -17.33
C PHE A 873 12.70 8.60 -18.41
N ASP A 874 13.52 9.64 -18.42
CA ASP A 874 13.60 10.57 -19.54
C ASP A 874 14.01 9.80 -20.82
N PRO A 875 13.50 10.18 -22.01
CA PRO A 875 13.85 9.52 -23.27
C PRO A 875 15.36 9.41 -23.56
N THR A 876 16.18 10.30 -23.00
CA THR A 876 17.65 10.23 -23.11
C THR A 876 18.26 9.03 -22.36
N TYR A 877 17.52 8.42 -21.43
CA TYR A 877 17.92 7.25 -20.63
C TYR A 877 17.23 5.94 -21.04
N ASN A 878 16.77 5.83 -22.29
CA ASN A 878 16.06 4.63 -22.77
C ASN A 878 16.86 3.32 -22.65
N ALA A 879 18.19 3.36 -22.78
CA ALA A 879 19.06 2.19 -22.58
C ALA A 879 18.99 1.64 -21.14
N TRP A 880 18.78 2.53 -20.15
CA TRP A 880 18.62 2.17 -18.75
C TRP A 880 17.22 1.57 -18.52
N ALA A 881 16.19 2.21 -19.09
CA ALA A 881 14.84 1.66 -19.06
C ALA A 881 14.79 0.25 -19.69
N GLN A 882 15.54 0.02 -20.77
CA GLN A 882 15.62 -1.28 -21.44
C GLN A 882 16.19 -2.38 -20.56
N TYR A 883 17.22 -2.08 -19.76
CA TYR A 883 17.75 -3.02 -18.76
C TYR A 883 16.65 -3.48 -17.80
N PHE A 884 15.89 -2.53 -17.23
CA PHE A 884 14.84 -2.84 -16.28
C PHE A 884 13.65 -3.57 -16.90
N TYR A 885 13.29 -3.30 -18.15
CA TYR A 885 12.26 -4.07 -18.84
C TYR A 885 12.64 -5.55 -18.97
N GLY A 886 13.88 -5.85 -19.36
CA GLY A 886 14.40 -7.21 -19.42
C GLY A 886 14.37 -7.92 -18.05
N LYS A 887 14.95 -7.28 -17.02
CA LYS A 887 14.99 -7.84 -15.66
C LYS A 887 13.59 -8.04 -15.04
N ARG A 888 12.66 -7.12 -15.28
CA ARG A 888 11.26 -7.26 -14.86
C ARG A 888 10.57 -8.44 -15.55
N SER A 889 10.81 -8.62 -16.85
CA SER A 889 10.29 -9.78 -17.58
C SER A 889 10.83 -11.10 -17.05
N ASP A 890 12.12 -11.17 -16.69
CA ASP A 890 12.72 -12.39 -16.14
C ASP A 890 12.22 -12.69 -14.73
N ALA A 891 12.11 -11.68 -13.86
CA ALA A 891 11.47 -11.81 -12.55
C ALA A 891 10.04 -12.34 -12.67
N TRP A 892 9.24 -11.77 -13.58
CA TRP A 892 7.86 -12.20 -13.79
C TRP A 892 7.76 -13.65 -14.29
N LYS A 893 8.66 -14.09 -15.19
CA LYS A 893 8.69 -15.49 -15.64
C LYS A 893 8.91 -16.45 -14.47
N GLN A 894 9.81 -16.12 -13.55
CA GLN A 894 10.08 -16.95 -12.36
C GLN A 894 8.88 -17.01 -11.42
N ILE A 895 8.26 -15.87 -11.12
CA ILE A 895 7.07 -15.77 -10.28
C ILE A 895 5.89 -16.54 -10.89
N ALA A 896 5.65 -16.35 -12.20
CA ALA A 896 4.57 -17.04 -12.92
C ALA A 896 4.77 -18.56 -12.99
N ALA A 897 6.02 -19.02 -13.11
CA ALA A 897 6.35 -20.44 -13.08
C ALA A 897 6.20 -21.06 -11.68
N ALA A 898 6.46 -20.30 -10.62
CA ALA A 898 6.37 -20.79 -9.23
C ALA A 898 4.94 -21.08 -8.77
N ALA A 899 3.96 -20.29 -9.23
CA ALA A 899 2.56 -20.42 -8.80
C ALA A 899 1.55 -20.16 -9.92
N PRO A 900 1.45 -21.06 -10.93
CA PRO A 900 0.51 -20.92 -12.03
C PRO A 900 -0.93 -20.77 -11.53
N GLY A 901 -1.66 -19.77 -12.06
CA GLY A 901 -3.05 -19.51 -11.68
C GLY A 901 -3.26 -18.80 -10.32
N ARG A 902 -2.19 -18.52 -9.57
CA ARG A 902 -2.24 -17.78 -8.29
C ARG A 902 -1.50 -16.44 -8.32
N VAL A 903 -0.95 -16.07 -9.47
CA VAL A 903 -0.29 -14.78 -9.67
C VAL A 903 -0.90 -14.02 -10.85
N VAL A 904 -1.04 -12.70 -10.71
CA VAL A 904 -1.52 -11.79 -11.75
C VAL A 904 -0.61 -10.57 -11.79
N ALA A 905 -0.18 -10.17 -12.99
CA ALA A 905 0.49 -8.90 -13.22
C ALA A 905 -0.23 -8.10 -14.30
N VAL A 906 -0.38 -6.80 -14.05
CA VAL A 906 -1.09 -5.88 -14.94
C VAL A 906 -0.37 -4.54 -15.06
N HIS A 907 -0.52 -3.92 -16.23
CA HIS A 907 -0.20 -2.52 -16.42
C HIS A 907 -1.49 -1.69 -16.39
N PRO A 908 -1.67 -0.77 -15.43
CA PRO A 908 -2.89 0.02 -15.36
C PRO A 908 -2.95 1.03 -16.51
N ILE A 909 -4.17 1.24 -17.03
CA ILE A 909 -4.46 2.26 -18.04
C ILE A 909 -5.06 3.48 -17.34
N GLY A 910 -4.52 4.66 -17.69
CA GLY A 910 -5.01 5.95 -17.23
C GLY A 910 -6.23 6.36 -18.06
N PHE A 911 -6.09 7.44 -18.81
CA PHE A 911 -7.02 7.79 -19.88
C PHE A 911 -6.86 6.82 -21.07
N PRO A 912 -7.92 6.50 -21.84
CA PRO A 912 -7.81 5.59 -22.98
C PRO A 912 -6.60 5.90 -23.88
N GLY A 913 -5.79 4.89 -24.19
CA GLY A 913 -4.58 5.01 -25.00
C GLY A 913 -3.37 5.64 -24.29
N ARG A 914 -3.43 5.88 -22.98
CA ARG A 914 -2.31 6.37 -22.16
C ARG A 914 -2.06 5.44 -20.97
N PRO A 915 -0.81 5.00 -20.73
CA PRO A 915 -0.49 4.20 -19.55
C PRO A 915 -0.64 5.05 -18.28
N LEU A 916 -0.98 4.39 -17.18
CA LEU A 916 -0.96 5.02 -15.86
C LEU A 916 0.42 4.84 -15.22
N ASN A 917 1.01 5.94 -14.77
CA ASN A 917 2.29 5.98 -14.09
C ASN A 917 2.09 6.02 -12.57
N ILE A 918 2.25 4.88 -11.91
CA ILE A 918 2.30 4.76 -10.46
C ILE A 918 3.53 5.52 -9.96
N ARG A 919 3.31 6.45 -9.04
CA ARG A 919 4.38 7.24 -8.40
C ARG A 919 4.77 6.70 -7.03
N THR A 920 3.80 6.20 -6.29
CA THR A 920 3.97 5.70 -4.91
C THR A 920 4.04 4.18 -4.91
N THR A 921 4.97 3.61 -4.15
CA THR A 921 4.99 2.18 -3.90
C THR A 921 4.08 1.86 -2.72
N VAL A 922 3.17 0.91 -2.93
CA VAL A 922 2.32 0.35 -1.88
C VAL A 922 2.47 -1.16 -1.92
N ALA A 923 2.82 -1.75 -0.77
CA ALA A 923 2.81 -3.19 -0.56
C ALA A 923 1.87 -3.51 0.60
N ILE A 924 0.94 -4.44 0.40
CA ILE A 924 0.00 -4.90 1.42
C ILE A 924 0.07 -6.43 1.49
N VAL A 925 0.28 -6.95 2.68
CA VAL A 925 0.38 -8.39 2.95
C VAL A 925 -0.72 -8.80 3.90
N ASP A 926 -1.57 -9.71 3.43
CA ASP A 926 -2.66 -10.36 4.17
C ASP A 926 -3.64 -9.41 4.89
N ASP A 927 -3.74 -8.14 4.45
CA ASP A 927 -4.51 -7.08 5.09
C ASP A 927 -4.12 -6.80 6.56
N VAL A 928 -2.91 -7.19 7.00
CA VAL A 928 -2.42 -6.98 8.38
C VAL A 928 -1.11 -6.20 8.46
N TRP A 929 -0.37 -6.16 7.35
CA TRP A 929 0.83 -5.34 7.19
C TRP A 929 0.72 -4.53 5.90
N CYS A 930 1.19 -3.28 5.95
CA CYS A 930 1.25 -2.41 4.78
C CYS A 930 2.53 -1.56 4.82
N SER A 931 3.12 -1.30 3.66
CA SER A 931 4.10 -0.24 3.47
C SER A 931 3.63 0.74 2.40
N VAL A 932 3.80 2.04 2.67
CA VAL A 932 3.51 3.14 1.73
C VAL A 932 4.72 4.06 1.67
N GLY A 933 5.22 4.34 0.47
CA GLY A 933 6.37 5.21 0.28
C GLY A 933 6.90 5.23 -1.15
N THR A 934 8.21 5.33 -1.31
CA THR A 934 8.86 5.49 -2.61
C THR A 934 9.98 4.50 -2.89
N GLY A 935 10.23 3.54 -1.99
CA GLY A 935 11.13 2.43 -2.26
C GLY A 935 10.67 1.66 -3.49
N VAL A 936 11.58 1.30 -4.39
CA VAL A 936 11.26 0.50 -5.58
C VAL A 936 11.97 -0.85 -5.42
N PRO A 937 11.28 -2.00 -5.54
CA PRO A 937 11.85 -3.32 -5.31
C PRO A 937 12.76 -3.75 -6.47
N ARG A 938 13.94 -3.17 -6.47
CA ARG A 938 15.08 -3.36 -7.39
C ARG A 938 16.35 -2.96 -6.65
N LYS A 939 17.52 -3.42 -7.10
CA LYS A 939 18.78 -3.23 -6.37
C LYS A 939 19.04 -1.77 -5.99
N ARG A 940 18.89 -0.84 -6.96
CA ARG A 940 19.07 0.59 -6.69
C ARG A 940 18.02 1.15 -5.73
N GLY A 941 16.79 0.66 -5.75
CA GLY A 941 15.74 1.16 -4.85
C GLY A 941 15.85 0.65 -3.41
N PHE A 942 16.66 -0.41 -3.18
CA PHE A 942 16.96 -0.93 -1.84
C PHE A 942 18.21 -0.33 -1.20
N GLY A 943 19.13 0.28 -1.97
CA GLY A 943 20.40 0.73 -1.39
C GLY A 943 21.13 1.86 -2.11
N PHE A 944 20.56 2.47 -3.16
CA PHE A 944 21.23 3.51 -3.95
C PHE A 944 20.35 4.76 -4.11
N ASP A 945 19.19 4.65 -4.72
CA ASP A 945 18.20 5.73 -4.73
C ASP A 945 17.73 6.00 -3.30
N GLY A 946 17.62 7.28 -2.95
CA GLY A 946 17.05 7.65 -1.66
C GLY A 946 15.54 7.44 -1.66
N ALA A 947 15.00 6.86 -0.59
CA ALA A 947 13.57 6.67 -0.43
C ALA A 947 13.16 6.77 1.05
N ILE A 948 11.89 7.12 1.26
CA ILE A 948 11.22 7.09 2.56
C ILE A 948 9.96 6.26 2.43
N ASP A 949 9.80 5.29 3.33
CA ASP A 949 8.67 4.39 3.38
C ASP A 949 8.15 4.31 4.82
N VAL A 950 6.89 3.96 5.00
CA VAL A 950 6.32 3.74 6.34
C VAL A 950 5.65 2.38 6.38
N ALA A 951 6.18 1.49 7.23
CA ALA A 951 5.53 0.23 7.55
C ALA A 951 4.45 0.45 8.62
N LEU A 952 3.31 -0.20 8.43
CA LEU A 952 2.08 0.02 9.19
C LEU A 952 1.43 -1.31 9.54
N HIS A 953 0.94 -1.40 10.78
CA HIS A 953 0.08 -2.48 11.28
C HIS A 953 -1.17 -1.87 11.93
N ASP A 954 -2.33 -2.48 11.69
CA ASP A 954 -3.58 -2.08 12.34
C ASP A 954 -3.94 -3.06 13.45
N ALA A 955 -3.91 -2.57 14.69
CA ALA A 955 -4.28 -3.34 15.86
C ALA A 955 -5.79 -3.60 15.95
N GLN A 956 -6.63 -2.92 15.16
CA GLN A 956 -8.06 -3.18 15.09
C GLN A 956 -8.36 -4.32 14.12
N ILE A 957 -8.73 -5.45 14.67
CA ILE A 957 -9.00 -6.68 13.94
C ILE A 957 -10.50 -6.84 13.69
N VAL A 958 -10.86 -7.08 12.43
CA VAL A 958 -12.21 -7.45 12.00
C VAL A 958 -12.10 -8.62 11.02
N ASP A 959 -12.77 -9.72 11.34
CA ASP A 959 -12.73 -10.98 10.59
C ASP A 959 -11.29 -11.51 10.34
N GLY A 960 -10.38 -11.28 11.29
CA GLY A 960 -8.97 -11.69 11.19
C GLY A 960 -8.06 -10.75 10.42
N ARG A 961 -8.52 -9.55 10.05
CA ARG A 961 -7.77 -8.58 9.24
C ARG A 961 -7.70 -7.20 9.89
N GLY A 962 -6.67 -6.43 9.58
CA GLY A 962 -6.55 -5.02 9.98
C GLY A 962 -7.58 -4.17 9.23
N SER A 963 -8.52 -3.57 9.95
CA SER A 963 -9.68 -2.90 9.38
C SER A 963 -9.31 -1.76 8.41
N ALA A 964 -8.41 -0.87 8.81
CA ALA A 964 -7.98 0.27 8.01
C ALA A 964 -7.14 -0.15 6.79
N ILE A 965 -6.24 -1.13 6.97
CA ILE A 965 -5.38 -1.64 5.89
C ILE A 965 -6.22 -2.38 4.84
N GLN A 966 -7.15 -3.23 5.27
CA GLN A 966 -8.08 -3.89 4.35
C GLN A 966 -8.88 -2.87 3.55
N GLN A 967 -9.42 -1.84 4.22
CA GLN A 967 -10.19 -0.81 3.54
C GLN A 967 -9.32 -0.02 2.54
N PHE A 968 -8.06 0.24 2.87
CA PHE A 968 -7.11 0.87 1.96
C PHE A 968 -6.86 0.01 0.70
N ARG A 969 -6.54 -1.29 0.86
CA ARG A 969 -6.40 -2.23 -0.26
C ARG A 969 -7.63 -2.24 -1.15
N ARG A 970 -8.81 -2.32 -0.55
CA ARG A 970 -10.09 -2.38 -1.29
C ARG A 970 -10.30 -1.14 -2.14
N THR A 971 -10.01 0.04 -1.61
CA THR A 971 -10.15 1.28 -2.38
C THR A 971 -9.14 1.36 -3.53
N LEU A 972 -7.88 1.01 -3.30
CA LEU A 972 -6.84 0.96 -4.35
C LEU A 972 -7.24 0.01 -5.49
N MET A 973 -7.61 -1.23 -5.14
CA MET A 973 -8.08 -2.21 -6.11
C MET A 973 -9.35 -1.75 -6.83
N ALA A 974 -10.27 -1.08 -6.13
CA ALA A 974 -11.51 -0.59 -6.73
C ALA A 974 -11.23 0.45 -7.83
N ASN A 975 -10.25 1.34 -7.60
CA ASN A 975 -9.82 2.32 -8.60
C ASN A 975 -9.32 1.63 -9.88
N ILE A 976 -8.55 0.55 -9.76
CA ILE A 976 -8.07 -0.25 -10.91
C ILE A 976 -9.21 -1.05 -11.55
N LEU A 977 -10.13 -1.63 -10.76
CA LEU A 977 -11.26 -2.36 -11.31
C LEU A 977 -12.35 -1.46 -11.89
N GLY A 978 -12.28 -0.14 -11.68
CA GLY A 978 -13.31 0.80 -12.13
C GLY A 978 -14.63 0.64 -11.39
N THR A 979 -14.54 0.18 -10.14
CA THR A 979 -15.69 0.04 -9.22
C THR A 979 -15.55 1.03 -8.07
N GLN A 980 -16.55 1.12 -7.21
CA GLN A 980 -16.56 2.05 -6.08
C GLN A 980 -17.31 1.46 -4.89
N ALA A 981 -17.00 1.98 -3.71
CA ALA A 981 -17.79 1.71 -2.52
C ALA A 981 -19.27 2.13 -2.74
N PRO A 982 -20.24 1.38 -2.18
CA PRO A 982 -21.64 1.79 -2.25
C PRO A 982 -21.83 3.17 -1.60
N PRO A 983 -22.72 4.01 -2.13
CA PRO A 983 -23.19 5.17 -1.39
C PRO A 983 -23.90 4.70 -0.11
N SER A 984 -23.97 5.57 0.90
CA SER A 984 -24.67 5.26 2.15
C SER A 984 -26.11 4.78 1.88
N GLY A 985 -26.48 3.62 2.43
CA GLY A 985 -27.78 2.98 2.21
C GLY A 985 -28.00 2.34 0.82
N GLY A 986 -27.02 2.40 -0.09
CA GLY A 986 -27.09 1.79 -1.41
C GLY A 986 -26.62 0.34 -1.45
N SER A 987 -27.11 -0.43 -2.43
CA SER A 987 -26.63 -1.79 -2.68
C SER A 987 -25.21 -1.78 -3.26
N PRO A 988 -24.29 -2.64 -2.76
CA PRO A 988 -22.93 -2.70 -3.27
C PRO A 988 -22.87 -3.35 -4.66
N ASN A 989 -21.92 -2.89 -5.49
CA ASN A 989 -21.52 -3.61 -6.69
C ASN A 989 -20.89 -4.96 -6.27
N ALA A 990 -21.21 -6.03 -7.00
CA ALA A 990 -20.61 -7.36 -6.80
C ALA A 990 -19.07 -7.31 -6.74
N ASP A 991 -18.40 -6.55 -7.61
CA ASP A 991 -16.94 -6.44 -7.59
C ASP A 991 -16.44 -5.81 -6.29
N TRP A 992 -17.13 -4.80 -5.75
CA TRP A 992 -16.79 -4.21 -4.45
C TRP A 992 -16.93 -5.20 -3.28
N VAL A 993 -17.94 -6.05 -3.33
CA VAL A 993 -18.13 -7.12 -2.33
C VAL A 993 -17.00 -8.14 -2.44
N ARG A 994 -16.62 -8.54 -3.66
CA ARG A 994 -15.51 -9.48 -3.90
C ARG A 994 -14.18 -8.97 -3.37
N LEU A 995 -13.96 -7.66 -3.36
CA LEU A 995 -12.72 -7.09 -2.83
C LEU A 995 -12.55 -7.30 -1.32
N LEU A 996 -13.60 -7.64 -0.57
CA LEU A 996 -13.51 -7.86 0.87
C LEU A 996 -12.58 -9.02 1.23
N GLN A 997 -12.71 -10.16 0.54
CA GLN A 997 -11.91 -11.36 0.81
C GLN A 997 -10.74 -11.45 -0.18
N PRO A 998 -9.50 -11.72 0.26
CA PRO A 998 -8.33 -11.70 -0.60
C PRO A 998 -8.43 -12.63 -1.82
N ARG A 999 -8.98 -13.84 -1.64
CA ARG A 999 -9.19 -14.81 -2.73
C ARG A 999 -10.15 -14.32 -3.80
N SER A 1000 -11.28 -13.75 -3.40
CA SER A 1000 -12.27 -13.22 -4.36
C SER A 1000 -11.79 -11.93 -5.01
N ALA A 1001 -10.94 -11.15 -4.33
CA ALA A 1001 -10.26 -10.00 -4.90
C ALA A 1001 -9.28 -10.42 -6.00
N PHE A 1002 -8.44 -11.44 -5.72
CA PHE A 1002 -7.57 -12.05 -6.74
C PHE A 1002 -8.36 -12.58 -7.93
N ALA A 1003 -9.44 -13.31 -7.68
CA ALA A 1003 -10.29 -13.83 -8.75
C ALA A 1003 -10.84 -12.70 -9.65
N ALA A 1004 -11.20 -11.54 -9.09
CA ALA A 1004 -11.67 -10.40 -9.89
C ALA A 1004 -10.58 -9.87 -10.83
N PHE A 1005 -9.33 -9.78 -10.38
CA PHE A 1005 -8.18 -9.40 -11.22
C PHE A 1005 -7.84 -10.47 -12.26
N SER A 1006 -7.85 -11.75 -11.87
CA SER A 1006 -7.61 -12.86 -12.79
C SER A 1006 -8.64 -12.89 -13.91
N GLU A 1007 -9.93 -12.72 -13.58
CA GLU A 1007 -11.01 -12.64 -14.57
C GLU A 1007 -10.88 -11.41 -15.47
N LEU A 1008 -10.49 -10.25 -14.92
CA LEU A 1008 -10.23 -9.04 -15.70
C LEU A 1008 -9.15 -9.29 -16.75
N VAL A 1009 -8.04 -9.94 -16.37
CA VAL A 1009 -6.95 -10.30 -17.27
C VAL A 1009 -7.40 -11.32 -18.33
N GLN A 1010 -8.15 -12.35 -17.94
CA GLN A 1010 -8.68 -13.36 -18.86
C GLN A 1010 -9.63 -12.76 -19.90
N GLN A 1011 -10.29 -11.66 -19.58
CA GLN A 1011 -11.19 -10.93 -20.48
C GLN A 1011 -10.48 -9.83 -21.30
N GLY A 1012 -9.15 -9.86 -21.36
CA GLY A 1012 -8.35 -8.90 -22.14
C GLY A 1012 -8.25 -7.51 -21.48
N GLY A 1013 -8.48 -7.41 -20.17
CA GLY A 1013 -8.28 -6.19 -19.40
C GLY A 1013 -9.36 -5.11 -19.53
N ARG A 1014 -10.38 -5.30 -20.39
CA ARG A 1014 -11.57 -4.42 -20.57
C ARG A 1014 -11.26 -2.92 -20.77
N GLY A 1015 -10.07 -2.57 -21.26
CA GLY A 1015 -9.61 -1.18 -21.36
C GLY A 1015 -9.29 -0.51 -20.01
N LEU A 1016 -9.28 -1.28 -18.92
CA LEU A 1016 -8.93 -0.85 -17.57
C LEU A 1016 -7.44 -1.09 -17.27
N VAL A 1017 -6.93 -2.20 -17.78
CA VAL A 1017 -5.55 -2.65 -17.64
C VAL A 1017 -5.09 -3.32 -18.94
N GLU A 1018 -3.79 -3.35 -19.18
CA GLU A 1018 -3.20 -4.26 -20.15
C GLU A 1018 -2.78 -5.56 -19.45
N PRO A 1019 -3.21 -6.73 -19.95
CA PRO A 1019 -2.80 -8.01 -19.40
C PRO A 1019 -1.34 -8.33 -19.77
N GLN A 1020 -0.65 -9.03 -18.87
CA GLN A 1020 0.76 -9.47 -19.03
C GLN A 1020 1.79 -8.33 -18.88
N ILE A 1021 2.99 -8.71 -18.44
CA ILE A 1021 4.13 -7.78 -18.34
C ILE A 1021 4.68 -7.51 -19.74
N TRP A 1022 4.67 -6.23 -20.14
CA TRP A 1022 5.29 -5.76 -21.36
C TRP A 1022 6.83 -5.85 -21.25
N PRO A 1023 7.51 -6.54 -22.18
CA PRO A 1023 8.96 -6.77 -22.13
C PRO A 1023 9.81 -5.57 -22.56
N GLY A 1024 9.17 -4.43 -22.83
CA GLY A 1024 9.85 -3.28 -23.43
C GLY A 1024 9.82 -3.32 -24.96
N PRO A 1025 10.48 -2.35 -25.62
CA PRO A 1025 10.72 -2.36 -27.07
C PRO A 1025 11.61 -3.54 -27.51
N ASP A 1026 11.74 -3.70 -28.82
CA ASP A 1026 12.72 -4.60 -29.43
C ASP A 1026 14.15 -4.21 -29.02
N SER A 1027 14.86 -5.14 -28.38
CA SER A 1027 16.24 -4.96 -27.90
C SER A 1027 17.27 -4.80 -29.02
N SER A 1028 16.91 -5.10 -30.27
CA SER A 1028 17.78 -4.83 -31.42
C SER A 1028 17.83 -3.35 -31.80
N LEU A 1029 16.84 -2.56 -31.37
CA LEU A 1029 16.75 -1.13 -31.66
C LEU A 1029 17.40 -0.27 -30.58
N ILE A 1030 17.27 -0.69 -29.32
CA ILE A 1030 17.82 -0.01 -28.16
C ILE A 1030 18.55 -1.05 -27.32
N GLN A 1031 19.87 -0.95 -27.25
CA GLN A 1031 20.69 -1.84 -26.45
C GLN A 1031 20.54 -1.49 -24.96
N ALA A 1032 20.39 -2.50 -24.11
CA ALA A 1032 20.35 -2.33 -22.67
C ALA A 1032 21.71 -1.87 -22.14
N GLN A 1033 21.68 -0.97 -21.15
CA GLN A 1033 22.87 -0.56 -20.40
C GLN A 1033 23.38 -1.71 -19.50
N SER A 1034 24.65 -1.66 -19.10
CA SER A 1034 25.22 -2.60 -18.12
C SER A 1034 24.53 -2.50 -16.76
N ALA A 1035 24.55 -3.60 -16.01
CA ALA A 1035 23.88 -3.71 -14.70
C ALA A 1035 24.47 -2.73 -13.68
N GLU A 1036 25.80 -2.59 -13.67
CA GLU A 1036 26.54 -1.74 -12.74
C GLU A 1036 26.21 -0.26 -12.90
N LEU A 1037 25.77 0.15 -14.09
CA LEU A 1037 25.37 1.53 -14.37
C LEU A 1037 23.87 1.75 -14.21
N ALA A 1038 23.04 0.81 -14.70
CA ALA A 1038 21.58 0.95 -14.65
C ALA A 1038 21.00 0.75 -13.24
N ASP A 1039 21.53 -0.24 -12.50
CA ASP A 1039 21.04 -0.71 -11.20
C ASP A 1039 22.16 -0.90 -10.16
N PRO A 1040 22.95 0.16 -9.85
CA PRO A 1040 24.07 0.11 -8.92
C PRO A 1040 23.64 -0.13 -7.46
N ASP A 1041 24.60 -0.57 -6.64
CA ASP A 1041 24.48 -0.60 -5.18
C ASP A 1041 25.26 0.56 -4.53
N GLY A 1042 24.68 1.22 -3.53
CA GLY A 1042 25.31 2.35 -2.85
C GLY A 1042 26.56 2.00 -2.04
N ARG A 1043 26.70 0.77 -1.52
CA ARG A 1043 27.91 0.35 -0.78
C ARG A 1043 29.12 0.18 -1.68
N ASN A 1044 28.91 -0.09 -2.97
CA ASN A 1044 29.98 -0.22 -3.98
C ASN A 1044 30.33 1.12 -4.67
N LEU A 1045 29.74 2.24 -4.23
CA LEU A 1045 29.83 3.53 -4.92
C LEU A 1045 31.27 4.00 -5.16
N LEU A 1046 32.19 3.82 -4.21
CA LEU A 1046 33.58 4.28 -4.34
C LEU A 1046 34.31 3.61 -5.51
N ASN A 1047 33.99 2.36 -5.80
CA ASN A 1047 34.59 1.61 -6.92
C ASN A 1047 33.92 1.99 -8.26
N LEU A 1048 32.64 2.37 -8.23
CA LEU A 1048 31.84 2.68 -9.42
C LEU A 1048 31.92 4.14 -9.87
N LEU A 1049 32.44 5.04 -9.02
CA LEU A 1049 32.43 6.48 -9.26
C LEU A 1049 33.12 6.89 -10.58
N PRO A 1050 34.30 6.35 -10.98
CA PRO A 1050 34.93 6.70 -12.25
C PRO A 1050 34.08 6.34 -13.47
N ASP A 1051 33.42 5.18 -13.45
CA ASP A 1051 32.59 4.70 -14.56
C ASP A 1051 31.28 5.52 -14.67
N LEU A 1052 30.67 5.83 -13.52
CA LEU A 1052 29.48 6.68 -13.44
C LEU A 1052 29.76 8.10 -13.96
N LEU A 1053 30.89 8.71 -13.58
CA LEU A 1053 31.30 10.03 -14.06
C LEU A 1053 31.62 10.02 -15.57
N THR A 1054 32.28 8.97 -16.07
CA THR A 1054 32.59 8.83 -17.49
C THR A 1054 31.32 8.73 -18.33
N ALA A 1055 30.34 7.92 -17.90
CA ALA A 1055 29.03 7.78 -18.54
C ALA A 1055 28.23 9.09 -18.61
N LEU A 1056 28.51 10.04 -17.71
CA LEU A 1056 27.87 11.36 -17.68
C LEU A 1056 28.55 12.37 -18.61
N THR A 1057 29.89 12.32 -18.73
CA THR A 1057 30.66 13.25 -19.58
C THR A 1057 30.57 12.96 -21.07
N LEU A 1058 30.31 11.71 -21.47
CA LEU A 1058 30.22 11.30 -22.88
C LEU A 1058 28.81 11.50 -23.47
N GLY A 1059 27.84 11.96 -22.68
CA GLY A 1059 26.42 11.84 -23.00
C GLY A 1059 25.98 10.36 -23.04
N PRO A 1060 24.67 10.06 -23.01
CA PRO A 1060 24.22 8.73 -23.41
C PRO A 1060 24.76 8.49 -24.82
N LEU A 1061 25.54 7.42 -25.01
CA LEU A 1061 26.07 7.02 -26.31
C LEU A 1061 24.95 7.17 -27.35
N GLU A 1062 25.05 8.18 -28.19
CA GLU A 1062 24.19 8.28 -29.36
C GLU A 1062 24.36 6.95 -30.09
N GLY A 1063 23.24 6.25 -30.31
CA GLY A 1063 23.22 5.14 -31.24
C GLY A 1063 23.86 5.57 -32.56
N PRO A 1064 24.39 4.63 -33.35
CA PRO A 1064 25.13 4.98 -34.55
C PRO A 1064 24.30 5.92 -35.43
N PRO A 1065 24.93 6.93 -36.04
CA PRO A 1065 24.24 7.92 -36.84
C PRO A 1065 23.47 7.20 -37.94
N SER A 1066 22.15 7.43 -37.99
CA SER A 1066 21.34 7.10 -39.16
C SER A 1066 21.14 8.33 -40.02
#